data_AF-V5I3Q3-F1
#
_entry.id   AF-V5I3Q3-F1
#
_cell.length_a   1.000
_cell.length_b   1.000
_cell.length_c   1.000
_cell.angle_alpha   90.00
_cell.angle_beta   90.00
_cell.angle_gamma   90.00
#
_symmetry.space_group_name_H-M   'P 1'
#
loop_
_entity.id
_entity.type
_entity.pdbx_description
1 polymer ?
#
loop_
_entity_poly.entity_id
_entity_poly.type
_entity_poly.pdbx_seq_one_letter_code
_entity_poly.pdbx_strand_id
1 'polypeptide(L)'
;MTRLPLPVPPPIDSSYRPKSSITTIPASTPVDYILAILERDGGVILKDLVSQGELAAIEEEVRPWSDKSRIRAGETVNGDAFHIIPPQTTLVPGLVGKSKTVAQICERPILEGLRQKILFEEYVANREGHVEPTTIDPLLSLSMSMNIGYGAPRQLLHRDDTIHGIRHRWNAFQPWSFKHVSQFACLIAGCDVTRENGATMFVPGSHKWDDDRWPSADDVSFAEMSAGSALIFLASAYHGGGHNSVPGSVRTMHSLFFVRGNLRTEENQFLAIPRSKVKEMSPKMLELLGYKKPLATLGLVDNISPHEDIDGIWERALHWETFYDRTLSHISSKRKPGAHITPTAEYISQKAEGNNDSDEEDEEVDDDDDPGTSWFSEHNAPEKVLKFLTSAKFPLSPRNTLSRSSTSTKRNQKGFDKQAVQPSVLDLGTGNGSMLALLRKRGGFKGPMVGVDYSPRSVELARELQRLKIHSAYESDDYSDDDSDENSDAAQPPEPEGEEDDVVVADNETATEAIPVSEEDTEIRFEEWDILGSTDPLTKEEKEAQGGKGLGWFPYEKGGFDIVLDKGTFDAVSLSDEVVDDGSKGPGGKTVQRRVCERYPGIATRLVRKGGFLVVTSCNWTEDELIRWFTGCAGEEAKDENGEDGLYVWGRVEYPKFRFGGHEGQGVCTVCFRRRGEKP
;
A
#
# COMPACT_ATOMS: atom_id res chain seq x y z
N MET A 1 25.31 3.84 -12.34
CA MET A 1 25.60 5.09 -13.08
C MET A 1 24.37 5.98 -12.98
N THR A 2 24.47 7.14 -12.34
CA THR A 2 23.40 8.15 -12.34
C THR A 2 23.39 8.88 -13.68
N ARG A 3 22.24 8.89 -14.38
CA ARG A 3 22.09 9.68 -15.62
C ARG A 3 22.19 11.17 -15.27
N LEU A 4 23.03 11.91 -16.00
CA LEU A 4 23.04 13.37 -15.93
C LEU A 4 21.73 13.94 -16.51
N PRO A 5 21.20 15.04 -15.96
CA PRO A 5 20.01 15.69 -16.52
C PRO A 5 20.27 16.18 -17.94
N LEU A 6 19.28 16.02 -18.81
CA LEU A 6 19.35 16.53 -20.18
C LEU A 6 19.29 18.07 -20.20
N PRO A 7 19.95 18.73 -21.17
CA PRO A 7 19.90 20.18 -21.28
C PRO A 7 18.49 20.65 -21.67
N VAL A 8 18.06 21.76 -21.08
CA VAL A 8 16.80 22.43 -21.45
C VAL A 8 17.04 23.25 -22.73
N PRO A 9 16.39 22.92 -23.85
CA PRO A 9 16.61 23.65 -25.10
C PRO A 9 15.89 25.01 -25.12
N PRO A 10 16.40 26.02 -25.85
CA PRO A 10 15.74 27.31 -25.98
C PRO A 10 14.44 27.20 -26.78
N PRO A 11 13.45 28.10 -26.58
CA PRO A 11 12.25 28.18 -27.42
C PRO A 11 12.58 28.32 -28.91
N ILE A 12 11.71 27.80 -29.79
CA ILE A 12 11.83 28.03 -31.23
C ILE A 12 11.31 29.43 -31.56
N ASP A 13 12.15 30.25 -32.21
CA ASP A 13 11.88 31.65 -32.54
C ASP A 13 10.52 31.84 -33.22
N SER A 14 9.69 32.76 -32.72
CA SER A 14 8.34 33.04 -33.24
C SER A 14 8.27 33.37 -34.74
N SER A 15 9.37 33.86 -35.32
CA SER A 15 9.50 34.14 -36.75
C SER A 15 9.66 32.87 -37.60
N TYR A 16 10.08 31.75 -37.02
CA TYR A 16 10.22 30.48 -37.72
C TYR A 16 8.90 30.08 -38.40
N ARG A 17 9.01 29.53 -39.61
CA ARG A 17 7.91 29.01 -40.40
C ARG A 17 8.23 27.56 -40.75
N PRO A 18 7.39 26.58 -40.33
CA PRO A 18 7.58 25.18 -40.68
C PRO A 18 7.68 24.97 -42.19
N LYS A 19 8.62 24.11 -42.62
CA LYS A 19 8.78 23.73 -44.04
C LYS A 19 7.67 22.82 -44.56
N SER A 20 6.99 22.13 -43.63
CA SER A 20 5.87 21.24 -43.88
C SER A 20 4.81 21.42 -42.79
N SER A 21 3.61 20.92 -43.04
CA SER A 21 2.52 20.86 -42.06
C SER A 21 2.12 19.41 -41.79
N ILE A 22 1.47 19.18 -40.66
CA ILE A 22 0.88 17.89 -40.33
C ILE A 22 -0.48 17.79 -41.02
N THR A 23 -0.70 16.72 -41.77
CA THR A 23 -1.97 16.49 -42.46
C THR A 23 -3.11 16.40 -41.44
N THR A 24 -4.20 17.14 -41.66
CA THR A 24 -5.40 17.13 -40.81
C THR A 24 -6.60 16.63 -41.61
N ILE A 25 -7.32 15.65 -41.07
CA ILE A 25 -8.47 15.00 -41.70
C ILE A 25 -9.55 14.67 -40.65
N PRO A 26 -10.83 14.51 -41.03
CA PRO A 26 -11.88 14.10 -40.08
C PRO A 26 -11.61 12.72 -39.46
N ALA A 27 -11.97 12.51 -38.20
CA ALA A 27 -11.86 11.20 -37.54
C ALA A 27 -12.73 10.09 -38.20
N SER A 28 -13.72 10.47 -39.01
CA SER A 28 -14.55 9.54 -39.82
C SER A 28 -13.87 9.05 -41.11
N THR A 29 -12.65 9.53 -41.40
CA THR A 29 -11.89 9.10 -42.58
C THR A 29 -11.60 7.59 -42.50
N PRO A 30 -11.75 6.81 -43.60
CA PRO A 30 -11.47 5.37 -43.55
C PRO A 30 -10.02 5.07 -43.16
N VAL A 31 -9.84 4.00 -42.39
CA VAL A 31 -8.54 3.59 -41.81
C VAL A 31 -7.43 3.52 -42.86
N ASP A 32 -7.69 2.98 -44.06
CA ASP A 32 -6.67 2.84 -45.10
C ASP A 32 -6.10 4.18 -45.59
N TYR A 33 -6.90 5.24 -45.61
CA TYR A 33 -6.42 6.58 -45.95
C TYR A 33 -5.57 7.18 -44.81
N ILE A 34 -5.95 6.91 -43.56
CA ILE A 34 -5.16 7.31 -42.38
C ILE A 34 -3.80 6.60 -42.41
N LEU A 35 -3.78 5.30 -42.70
CA LEU A 35 -2.56 4.50 -42.84
C LEU A 35 -1.67 5.02 -43.97
N ALA A 36 -2.23 5.41 -45.13
CA ALA A 36 -1.44 6.00 -46.21
C ALA A 36 -0.74 7.31 -45.79
N ILE A 37 -1.39 8.14 -44.97
CA ILE A 37 -0.79 9.35 -44.42
C ILE A 37 0.27 9.01 -43.36
N LEU A 38 0.00 8.07 -42.45
CA LEU A 38 0.97 7.61 -41.45
C LEU A 38 2.21 6.99 -42.10
N GLU A 39 2.04 6.22 -43.17
CA GLU A 39 3.17 5.69 -43.94
C GLU A 39 3.98 6.82 -44.56
N ARG A 40 3.35 7.85 -45.13
CA ARG A 40 4.04 8.98 -45.76
C ARG A 40 4.74 9.88 -44.75
N ASP A 41 4.03 10.29 -43.71
CA ASP A 41 4.38 11.40 -42.82
C ASP A 41 4.77 10.97 -41.40
N GLY A 42 4.41 9.75 -40.99
CA GLY A 42 4.62 9.26 -39.62
C GLY A 42 3.62 9.80 -38.60
N GLY A 43 2.76 10.74 -38.99
CA GLY A 43 1.76 11.36 -38.12
C GLY A 43 0.63 12.05 -38.87
N VAL A 44 -0.53 12.15 -38.24
CA VAL A 44 -1.77 12.73 -38.80
C VAL A 44 -2.66 13.27 -37.67
N ILE A 45 -3.32 14.41 -37.91
CA ILE A 45 -4.31 14.96 -36.99
C ILE A 45 -5.70 14.49 -37.40
N LEU A 46 -6.38 13.78 -36.51
CA LEU A 46 -7.78 13.40 -36.65
C LEU A 46 -8.66 14.45 -35.95
N LYS A 47 -9.39 15.21 -36.75
CA LYS A 47 -10.29 16.27 -36.27
C LYS A 47 -11.57 15.66 -35.71
N ASP A 48 -12.08 16.27 -34.64
CA ASP A 48 -13.37 15.93 -34.02
C ASP A 48 -13.42 14.45 -33.58
N LEU A 49 -12.28 13.92 -33.11
CA LEU A 49 -12.24 12.56 -32.57
C LEU A 49 -13.10 12.48 -31.31
N VAL A 50 -12.97 13.43 -30.38
CA VAL A 50 -13.71 13.46 -29.13
C VAL A 50 -14.68 14.64 -29.12
N SER A 51 -15.92 14.40 -28.69
CA SER A 51 -16.93 15.46 -28.62
C SER A 51 -16.72 16.37 -27.41
N GLN A 52 -17.27 17.58 -27.46
CA GLN A 52 -17.20 18.52 -26.33
C GLN A 52 -17.87 17.96 -25.06
N GLY A 53 -18.95 17.18 -25.20
CA GLY A 53 -19.60 16.52 -24.06
C GLY A 53 -18.71 15.45 -23.41
N GLU A 54 -17.97 14.70 -24.22
CA GLU A 54 -16.98 13.74 -23.70
C GLU A 54 -15.80 14.43 -23.04
N LEU A 55 -15.28 15.53 -23.62
CA LEU A 55 -14.23 16.32 -22.96
C LEU A 55 -14.66 16.83 -21.59
N ALA A 56 -15.90 17.35 -21.48
CA ALA A 56 -16.45 17.80 -20.21
C ALA A 56 -16.56 16.64 -19.19
N ALA A 57 -16.99 15.46 -19.65
CA ALA A 57 -17.05 14.26 -18.80
C ALA A 57 -15.66 13.81 -18.35
N ILE A 58 -14.65 13.83 -19.24
CA ILE A 58 -13.25 13.54 -18.87
C ILE A 58 -12.76 14.54 -17.82
N GLU A 59 -13.03 15.83 -18.00
CA GLU A 59 -12.65 16.85 -17.02
C GLU A 59 -13.26 16.56 -15.65
N GLU A 60 -14.56 16.23 -15.59
CA GLU A 60 -15.25 15.87 -14.35
C GLU A 60 -14.67 14.61 -13.69
N GLU A 61 -14.47 13.54 -14.47
CA GLU A 61 -13.95 12.24 -14.01
C GLU A 61 -12.49 12.35 -13.53
N VAL A 62 -11.69 13.21 -14.15
CA VAL A 62 -10.26 13.38 -13.85
C VAL A 62 -10.01 14.46 -12.78
N ARG A 63 -10.98 15.35 -12.51
CA ARG A 63 -10.87 16.42 -11.51
C ARG A 63 -10.39 15.95 -10.14
N PRO A 64 -10.89 14.83 -9.55
CA PRO A 64 -10.42 14.35 -8.25
C PRO A 64 -8.91 14.02 -8.21
N TRP A 65 -8.33 13.74 -9.38
CA TRP A 65 -6.93 13.39 -9.55
C TRP A 65 -6.05 14.59 -9.95
N SER A 66 -6.68 15.74 -10.23
CA SER A 66 -6.01 16.94 -10.75
C SER A 66 -5.59 17.93 -9.66
N ASP A 67 -6.07 17.78 -8.42
CA ASP A 67 -5.73 18.69 -7.31
C ASP A 67 -4.46 18.23 -6.53
N LYS A 68 -3.39 18.98 -6.77
CA LYS A 68 -2.28 19.37 -5.86
C LYS A 68 -1.32 18.38 -5.19
N SER A 69 -1.40 17.05 -5.28
CA SER A 69 -0.37 16.21 -4.62
C SER A 69 0.20 15.01 -5.38
N ARG A 70 -0.24 14.72 -6.61
CA ARG A 70 0.32 13.57 -7.36
C ARG A 70 1.25 14.06 -8.48
N ILE A 71 2.54 13.97 -8.17
CA ILE A 71 3.71 14.24 -9.02
C ILE A 71 3.80 15.71 -9.48
N ARG A 72 4.08 16.62 -8.55
CA ARG A 72 5.10 17.63 -8.89
C ARG A 72 6.41 16.86 -8.94
N ALA A 73 7.15 16.92 -10.05
CA ALA A 73 8.52 16.41 -10.16
C ALA A 73 9.50 17.22 -9.27
N GLY A 74 9.17 17.37 -7.99
CA GLY A 74 9.80 18.28 -7.03
C GLY A 74 10.65 17.57 -5.98
N GLU A 75 10.37 16.31 -5.68
CA GLU A 75 11.23 15.47 -4.84
C GLU A 75 11.57 14.20 -5.63
N THR A 76 12.65 14.31 -6.41
CA THR A 76 13.22 13.20 -7.17
C THR A 76 13.72 12.12 -6.22
N VAL A 77 12.89 11.12 -5.96
CA VAL A 77 13.37 9.87 -5.36
C VAL A 77 14.01 9.06 -6.49
N ASN A 78 15.34 9.05 -6.56
CA ASN A 78 16.13 8.15 -7.42
C ASN A 78 15.72 8.09 -8.91
N GLY A 79 15.59 9.25 -9.57
CA GLY A 79 15.53 9.31 -11.03
C GLY A 79 14.20 8.85 -11.64
N ASP A 80 13.15 9.65 -11.44
CA ASP A 80 11.84 9.49 -12.07
C ASP A 80 11.93 9.01 -13.54
N ALA A 81 11.03 8.09 -13.91
CA ALA A 81 10.88 7.61 -15.28
C ALA A 81 10.72 8.76 -16.30
N PHE A 82 10.15 9.87 -15.84
CA PHE A 82 9.85 11.07 -16.63
C PHE A 82 10.80 12.25 -16.36
N HIS A 83 12.10 12.02 -16.17
CA HIS A 83 13.12 13.10 -16.06
C HIS A 83 13.12 14.15 -17.21
N ILE A 84 12.44 13.86 -18.33
CA ILE A 84 12.20 14.78 -19.46
C ILE A 84 10.97 15.68 -19.31
N ILE A 85 10.17 15.48 -18.27
CA ILE A 85 8.93 16.23 -18.04
C ILE A 85 9.23 17.39 -17.08
N PRO A 86 8.94 18.64 -17.50
CA PRO A 86 9.29 19.80 -16.71
C PRO A 86 8.36 19.93 -15.48
N PRO A 87 8.83 20.56 -14.38
CA PRO A 87 8.03 20.75 -13.17
C PRO A 87 6.72 21.53 -13.36
N GLN A 88 6.60 22.29 -14.45
CA GLN A 88 5.39 23.02 -14.85
C GLN A 88 4.30 22.10 -15.43
N THR A 89 4.61 20.83 -15.68
CA THR A 89 3.67 19.84 -16.20
C THR A 89 3.20 18.95 -15.07
N THR A 90 1.87 18.86 -14.89
CA THR A 90 1.24 17.90 -13.98
C THR A 90 0.76 16.68 -14.76
N LEU A 91 0.99 15.49 -14.22
CA LEU A 91 0.66 14.22 -14.85
C LEU A 91 -0.45 13.50 -14.09
N VAL A 92 -1.39 12.91 -14.82
CA VAL A 92 -2.38 11.98 -14.27
C VAL A 92 -2.24 10.64 -15.00
N PRO A 93 -1.38 9.71 -14.50
CA PRO A 93 -1.17 8.38 -15.09
C PRO A 93 -2.39 7.47 -14.84
N GLY A 94 -2.40 6.26 -15.42
CA GLY A 94 -3.46 5.25 -15.27
C GLY A 94 -4.85 5.77 -15.66
N LEU A 95 -4.91 6.57 -16.73
CA LEU A 95 -6.07 7.39 -17.08
C LEU A 95 -7.32 6.56 -17.38
N VAL A 96 -7.18 5.40 -18.05
CA VAL A 96 -8.33 4.52 -18.34
C VAL A 96 -8.96 3.92 -17.08
N GLY A 97 -8.20 3.81 -15.98
CA GLY A 97 -8.71 3.40 -14.67
C GLY A 97 -9.42 4.53 -13.89
N LYS A 98 -9.27 5.77 -14.34
CA LYS A 98 -9.81 6.97 -13.68
C LYS A 98 -10.97 7.60 -14.44
N SER A 99 -10.98 7.48 -15.76
CA SER A 99 -12.02 8.00 -16.64
C SER A 99 -12.62 6.88 -17.49
N LYS A 100 -13.88 6.55 -17.20
CA LYS A 100 -14.66 5.62 -18.03
C LYS A 100 -14.82 6.16 -19.46
N THR A 101 -14.89 7.49 -19.60
CA THR A 101 -15.02 8.14 -20.91
C THR A 101 -13.76 7.93 -21.75
N VAL A 102 -12.56 8.07 -21.16
CA VAL A 102 -11.29 7.75 -21.84
C VAL A 102 -11.19 6.26 -22.17
N ALA A 103 -11.61 5.36 -21.27
CA ALA A 103 -11.63 3.93 -21.54
C ALA A 103 -12.50 3.60 -22.78
N GLN A 104 -13.70 4.19 -22.88
CA GLN A 104 -14.57 4.04 -24.04
C GLN A 104 -13.96 4.62 -25.33
N ILE A 105 -13.28 5.78 -25.24
CA ILE A 105 -12.57 6.37 -26.38
C ILE A 105 -11.45 5.45 -26.87
N CYS A 106 -10.70 4.84 -25.94
CA CYS A 106 -9.61 3.91 -26.23
C CYS A 106 -10.08 2.69 -27.07
N GLU A 107 -11.31 2.23 -26.84
CA GLU A 107 -11.92 1.07 -27.52
C GLU A 107 -12.55 1.40 -28.88
N ARG A 108 -12.55 2.67 -29.31
CA ARG A 108 -13.29 3.07 -30.52
C ARG A 108 -12.81 2.33 -31.78
N PRO A 109 -13.73 2.04 -32.72
CA PRO A 109 -13.42 1.29 -33.95
C PRO A 109 -12.26 1.88 -34.77
N ILE A 110 -12.11 3.21 -34.79
CA ILE A 110 -11.03 3.87 -35.52
C ILE A 110 -9.65 3.56 -34.92
N LEU A 111 -9.52 3.55 -33.59
CA LEU A 111 -8.27 3.20 -32.91
C LEU A 111 -8.03 1.70 -32.96
N GLU A 112 -9.09 0.89 -32.88
CA GLU A 112 -8.98 -0.55 -33.06
C GLU A 112 -8.46 -0.92 -34.46
N GLY A 113 -9.01 -0.31 -35.51
CA GLY A 113 -8.55 -0.52 -36.87
C GLY A 113 -7.07 -0.17 -37.05
N LEU A 114 -6.61 0.93 -36.42
CA LEU A 114 -5.19 1.30 -36.45
C LEU A 114 -4.31 0.30 -35.68
N ARG A 115 -4.71 -0.12 -34.47
CA ARG A 115 -4.00 -1.16 -33.70
C ARG A 115 -3.85 -2.46 -34.48
N GLN A 116 -4.94 -2.95 -35.07
CA GLN A 116 -4.95 -4.19 -35.82
C GLN A 116 -4.10 -4.13 -37.09
N LYS A 117 -3.95 -2.95 -37.71
CA LYS A 117 -3.15 -2.79 -38.93
C LYS A 117 -1.68 -2.48 -38.67
N ILE A 118 -1.36 -1.87 -37.53
CA ILE A 118 -0.01 -1.39 -37.21
C ILE A 118 0.73 -2.39 -36.30
N LEU A 119 0.08 -2.88 -35.24
CA LEU A 119 0.73 -3.53 -34.10
C LEU A 119 0.38 -5.01 -33.92
N PHE A 120 -0.68 -5.50 -34.56
CA PHE A 120 -1.04 -6.91 -34.50
C PHE A 120 0.06 -7.76 -35.15
N GLU A 121 0.40 -8.86 -34.49
CA GLU A 121 1.37 -9.82 -34.99
C GLU A 121 0.66 -11.09 -35.41
N GLU A 122 1.00 -11.55 -36.62
CA GLU A 122 0.64 -12.86 -37.14
C GLU A 122 1.92 -13.53 -37.63
N TYR A 123 2.22 -14.71 -37.10
CA TYR A 123 3.39 -15.48 -37.46
C TYR A 123 3.12 -16.97 -37.32
N VAL A 124 4.12 -17.76 -37.69
CA VAL A 124 4.05 -19.23 -37.66
C VAL A 124 5.13 -19.74 -36.72
N ALA A 125 4.72 -20.57 -35.76
CA ALA A 125 5.63 -21.39 -34.96
C ALA A 125 5.80 -22.76 -35.63
N ASN A 126 7.04 -23.13 -35.95
CA ASN A 126 7.36 -24.45 -36.47
C ASN A 126 7.63 -25.40 -35.29
N ARG A 127 6.90 -26.52 -35.25
CA ARG A 127 7.14 -27.65 -34.34
C ARG A 127 7.47 -28.89 -35.17
N GLU A 128 7.96 -29.94 -34.52
CA GLU A 128 8.31 -31.18 -35.21
C GLU A 128 7.10 -31.71 -36.01
N GLY A 129 7.20 -31.66 -37.34
CA GLY A 129 6.14 -32.06 -38.26
C GLY A 129 4.90 -31.14 -38.34
N HIS A 130 4.86 -30.02 -37.61
CA HIS A 130 3.67 -29.17 -37.52
C HIS A 130 3.99 -27.69 -37.72
N VAL A 131 3.06 -27.01 -38.38
CA VAL A 131 3.07 -25.56 -38.61
C VAL A 131 1.89 -25.01 -37.81
N GLU A 132 2.19 -24.21 -36.79
CA GLU A 132 1.18 -23.63 -35.90
C GLU A 132 1.06 -22.13 -36.19
N PRO A 133 -0.04 -21.68 -36.83
CA PRO A 133 -0.34 -20.25 -36.93
C PRO A 133 -0.56 -19.67 -35.52
N THR A 134 0.02 -18.51 -35.25
CA THR A 134 -0.05 -17.86 -33.94
C THR A 134 -0.19 -16.35 -34.14
N THR A 135 -0.85 -15.71 -33.17
CA THR A 135 -1.06 -14.27 -33.17
C THR A 135 -0.69 -13.68 -31.82
N ILE A 136 -0.38 -12.37 -31.82
CA ILE A 136 -0.23 -11.56 -30.60
C ILE A 136 -0.99 -10.25 -30.80
N ASP A 137 -1.95 -10.00 -29.91
CA ASP A 137 -2.79 -8.79 -29.91
C ASP A 137 -2.02 -7.57 -29.35
N PRO A 138 -2.32 -6.34 -29.82
CA PRO A 138 -1.73 -5.11 -29.29
C PRO A 138 -2.19 -4.78 -27.87
N LEU A 139 -1.33 -4.10 -27.11
CA LEU A 139 -1.61 -3.65 -25.74
C LEU A 139 -1.66 -2.12 -25.63
N LEU A 140 -2.34 -1.63 -24.60
CA LEU A 140 -2.25 -0.25 -24.11
C LEU A 140 -0.97 -0.13 -23.25
N SER A 141 0.00 0.61 -23.77
CA SER A 141 1.30 0.82 -23.12
C SER A 141 1.24 1.83 -21.98
N LEU A 142 0.55 2.95 -22.20
CA LEU A 142 0.48 4.08 -21.27
C LEU A 142 -0.82 4.84 -21.51
N SER A 143 -1.48 5.24 -20.42
CA SER A 143 -2.64 6.14 -20.49
C SER A 143 -2.50 7.28 -19.49
N MET A 144 -2.41 8.52 -19.97
CA MET A 144 -2.05 9.64 -19.11
C MET A 144 -2.60 10.98 -19.58
N SER A 145 -3.05 11.82 -18.64
CA SER A 145 -3.28 13.25 -18.91
C SER A 145 -2.04 14.07 -18.58
N MET A 146 -1.68 15.00 -19.45
CA MET A 146 -0.59 15.95 -19.27
C MET A 146 -1.15 17.37 -19.25
N ASN A 147 -1.06 18.04 -18.10
CA ASN A 147 -1.46 19.43 -17.92
C ASN A 147 -0.23 20.32 -17.93
N ILE A 148 0.04 20.98 -19.06
CA ILE A 148 1.29 21.71 -19.30
C ILE A 148 1.06 23.20 -19.03
N GLY A 149 1.54 23.66 -17.88
CA GLY A 149 1.35 25.03 -17.44
C GLY A 149 2.26 26.05 -18.13
N TYR A 150 1.95 27.33 -17.92
CA TYR A 150 2.76 28.45 -18.35
C TYR A 150 4.24 28.31 -17.95
N GLY A 151 5.13 28.63 -18.89
CA GLY A 151 6.58 28.61 -18.67
C GLY A 151 7.21 27.23 -18.83
N ALA A 152 6.41 26.17 -19.08
CA ALA A 152 6.96 24.86 -19.39
C ALA A 152 7.93 24.96 -20.60
N PRO A 153 9.21 24.57 -20.47
CA PRO A 153 10.14 24.57 -21.58
C PRO A 153 9.73 23.53 -22.62
N ARG A 154 10.17 23.72 -23.87
CA ARG A 154 10.02 22.68 -24.89
C ARG A 154 10.92 21.49 -24.54
N GLN A 155 10.51 20.29 -24.95
CA GLN A 155 11.34 19.10 -24.88
C GLN A 155 12.40 19.08 -26.01
N LEU A 156 13.46 18.31 -25.79
CA LEU A 156 14.33 17.89 -26.89
C LEU A 156 13.54 16.96 -27.82
N LEU A 157 13.85 16.99 -29.11
CA LEU A 157 13.22 16.08 -30.06
C LEU A 157 13.70 14.65 -29.78
N HIS A 158 12.76 13.72 -29.64
CA HIS A 158 13.01 12.33 -29.28
C HIS A 158 12.05 11.38 -30.00
N ARG A 159 12.34 10.08 -29.87
CA ARG A 159 11.52 8.96 -30.33
C ARG A 159 11.11 8.14 -29.12
N ASP A 160 9.85 7.76 -29.04
CA ASP A 160 9.33 7.01 -27.89
C ASP A 160 9.73 5.54 -27.94
N ASP A 161 9.96 4.98 -29.13
CA ASP A 161 10.36 3.57 -29.27
C ASP A 161 11.77 3.27 -28.74
N THR A 162 12.53 4.31 -28.36
CA THR A 162 13.83 4.17 -27.70
C THR A 162 13.73 3.52 -26.32
N ILE A 163 12.56 3.58 -25.67
CA ILE A 163 12.31 2.89 -24.39
C ILE A 163 12.42 1.36 -24.52
N HIS A 164 12.11 0.83 -25.71
CA HIS A 164 12.25 -0.59 -26.04
C HIS A 164 13.58 -0.92 -26.72
N GLY A 165 14.51 0.06 -26.78
CA GLY A 165 15.82 -0.12 -27.40
C GLY A 165 15.76 -0.33 -28.91
N ILE A 166 14.68 0.10 -29.58
CA ILE A 166 14.52 -0.03 -31.02
C ILE A 166 15.60 0.81 -31.73
N ARG A 167 16.25 0.21 -32.72
CA ARG A 167 17.29 0.83 -33.53
C ARG A 167 16.82 0.96 -34.96
N HIS A 168 16.95 2.15 -35.53
CA HIS A 168 16.54 2.43 -36.89
C HIS A 168 17.76 2.46 -37.79
N ARG A 169 17.87 1.46 -38.68
CA ARG A 169 18.93 1.39 -39.68
C ARG A 169 18.33 1.47 -41.06
N TRP A 170 18.92 2.31 -41.91
CA TRP A 170 18.57 2.33 -43.31
C TRP A 170 18.95 1.00 -43.98
N ASN A 171 18.00 0.40 -44.69
CA ASN A 171 18.25 -0.78 -45.52
C ASN A 171 17.63 -0.57 -46.90
N ALA A 172 18.47 -0.39 -47.92
CA ALA A 172 18.01 -0.18 -49.30
C ALA A 172 17.24 -1.36 -49.89
N PHE A 173 17.36 -2.56 -49.31
CA PHE A 173 16.70 -3.78 -49.76
C PHE A 173 15.45 -4.14 -48.95
N GLN A 174 15.19 -3.43 -47.85
CA GLN A 174 13.98 -3.61 -47.04
C GLN A 174 13.24 -2.28 -46.94
N PRO A 175 12.18 -2.08 -47.74
CA PRO A 175 11.36 -0.88 -47.62
C PRO A 175 10.75 -0.80 -46.23
N TRP A 176 10.52 0.43 -45.77
CA TRP A 176 9.80 0.69 -44.53
C TRP A 176 8.42 0.02 -44.56
N SER A 177 8.00 -0.57 -43.44
CA SER A 177 6.71 -1.24 -43.30
C SER A 177 6.17 -1.07 -41.89
N PHE A 178 4.83 -1.05 -41.76
CA PHE A 178 4.16 -1.06 -40.45
C PHE A 178 4.58 -2.23 -39.57
N LYS A 179 5.00 -3.36 -40.15
CA LYS A 179 5.51 -4.53 -39.40
C LYS A 179 6.73 -4.21 -38.50
N HIS A 180 7.44 -3.11 -38.77
CA HIS A 180 8.59 -2.68 -37.96
C HIS A 180 8.24 -1.65 -36.89
N VAL A 181 7.00 -1.15 -36.87
CA VAL A 181 6.55 -0.18 -35.87
C VAL A 181 6.33 -0.89 -34.54
N SER A 182 7.04 -0.49 -33.48
CA SER A 182 6.85 -1.04 -32.13
C SER A 182 5.64 -0.44 -31.41
N GLN A 183 5.35 0.84 -31.66
CA GLN A 183 4.37 1.65 -30.95
C GLN A 183 3.77 2.76 -31.83
N PHE A 184 2.56 3.18 -31.50
CA PHE A 184 2.01 4.47 -31.95
C PHE A 184 1.21 5.12 -30.81
N ALA A 185 1.08 6.44 -30.87
CA ALA A 185 0.40 7.25 -29.87
C ALA A 185 -0.83 7.94 -30.44
N CYS A 186 -1.80 8.20 -29.58
CA CYS A 186 -2.96 9.06 -29.80
C CYS A 186 -2.97 10.15 -28.73
N LEU A 187 -2.67 11.39 -29.12
CA LEU A 187 -2.67 12.55 -28.24
C LEU A 187 -3.90 13.41 -28.48
N ILE A 188 -4.90 13.28 -27.63
CA ILE A 188 -6.18 13.97 -27.69
C ILE A 188 -6.04 15.35 -27.02
N ALA A 189 -6.43 16.40 -27.74
CA ALA A 189 -6.42 17.76 -27.24
C ALA A 189 -7.60 17.99 -26.26
N GLY A 190 -7.29 18.23 -24.99
CA GLY A 190 -8.29 18.62 -23.97
C GLY A 190 -8.67 20.10 -24.03
N CYS A 191 -7.88 20.90 -24.72
CA CYS A 191 -8.11 22.32 -25.00
C CYS A 191 -7.72 22.65 -26.44
N ASP A 192 -7.93 23.89 -26.89
CA ASP A 192 -7.33 24.33 -28.15
C ASP A 192 -5.80 24.36 -28.02
N VAL A 193 -5.12 23.78 -29.01
CA VAL A 193 -3.66 23.64 -29.05
C VAL A 193 -3.11 24.56 -30.13
N THR A 194 -2.26 25.49 -29.73
CA THR A 194 -1.58 26.44 -30.61
C THR A 194 -0.08 26.36 -30.41
N ARG A 195 0.69 26.88 -31.36
CA ARG A 195 2.14 26.97 -31.19
C ARG A 195 2.54 27.68 -29.89
N GLU A 196 1.86 28.77 -29.55
CA GLU A 196 2.18 29.64 -28.42
C GLU A 196 1.93 28.95 -27.07
N ASN A 197 0.86 28.16 -26.95
CA ASN A 197 0.57 27.39 -25.73
C ASN A 197 1.31 26.04 -25.68
N GLY A 198 2.24 25.83 -26.63
CA GLY A 198 3.17 24.71 -26.62
C GLY A 198 2.69 23.50 -27.38
N ALA A 199 2.04 23.65 -28.55
CA ALA A 199 1.71 22.55 -29.46
C ALA A 199 2.84 21.54 -29.61
N THR A 200 2.49 20.26 -29.72
CA THR A 200 3.47 19.19 -29.89
C THR A 200 4.27 19.46 -31.15
N MET A 201 5.59 19.56 -31.00
CA MET A 201 6.55 19.66 -32.08
C MET A 201 6.68 18.29 -32.71
N PHE A 202 6.56 18.20 -34.03
CA PHE A 202 6.59 16.96 -34.77
C PHE A 202 7.41 17.14 -36.04
N VAL A 203 8.12 16.09 -36.46
CA VAL A 203 8.94 16.12 -37.66
C VAL A 203 8.38 15.14 -38.70
N PRO A 204 7.58 15.62 -39.68
CA PRO A 204 6.99 14.75 -40.69
C PRO A 204 8.04 13.96 -41.49
N GLY A 205 7.81 12.66 -41.65
CA GLY A 205 8.68 11.74 -42.40
C GLY A 205 9.86 11.18 -41.60
N SER A 206 10.07 11.64 -40.36
CA SER A 206 11.22 11.22 -39.54
C SER A 206 11.15 9.80 -39.00
N HIS A 207 9.98 9.16 -39.05
CA HIS A 207 9.78 7.75 -38.73
C HIS A 207 10.55 6.80 -39.66
N LYS A 208 11.06 7.30 -40.79
CA LYS A 208 11.88 6.57 -41.77
C LYS A 208 13.36 6.92 -41.71
N TRP A 209 13.78 7.88 -40.88
CA TRP A 209 15.18 8.25 -40.77
C TRP A 209 15.94 7.17 -39.98
N ASP A 210 17.19 6.93 -40.35
CA ASP A 210 18.09 6.12 -39.52
C ASP A 210 18.51 6.87 -38.25
N ASP A 211 19.18 6.16 -37.35
CA ASP A 211 19.72 6.73 -36.10
C ASP A 211 20.90 7.69 -36.33
N ASP A 212 21.50 7.69 -37.52
CA ASP A 212 22.63 8.55 -37.88
C ASP A 212 22.16 9.98 -38.22
N ARG A 213 20.92 10.14 -38.69
CA ARG A 213 20.33 11.47 -38.92
C ARG A 213 19.74 12.06 -37.63
N TRP A 214 20.33 13.18 -37.20
CA TRP A 214 19.87 13.91 -36.01
C TRP A 214 18.80 14.94 -36.37
N PRO A 215 17.77 15.13 -35.52
CA PRO A 215 16.74 16.14 -35.75
C PRO A 215 17.24 17.54 -35.35
N SER A 216 16.67 18.56 -35.99
CA SER A 216 16.92 19.97 -35.66
C SER A 216 15.62 20.75 -35.48
N ALA A 217 15.70 21.96 -34.91
CA ALA A 217 14.55 22.85 -34.78
C ALA A 217 13.97 23.25 -36.15
N ASP A 218 14.79 23.24 -37.21
CA ASP A 218 14.40 23.60 -38.58
C ASP A 218 13.63 22.49 -39.32
N ASP A 219 13.46 21.34 -38.67
CA ASP A 219 12.66 20.21 -39.16
C ASP A 219 11.23 20.21 -38.57
N VAL A 220 10.95 21.07 -37.60
CA VAL A 220 9.72 21.02 -36.79
C VAL A 220 8.51 21.60 -37.52
N SER A 221 7.40 20.88 -37.43
CA SER A 221 6.02 21.34 -37.61
C SER A 221 5.30 21.32 -36.26
N PHE A 222 4.25 22.15 -36.09
CA PHE A 222 3.47 22.21 -34.86
C PHE A 222 2.11 21.52 -35.05
N ALA A 223 1.75 20.65 -34.12
CA ALA A 223 0.45 19.97 -34.10
C ALA A 223 -0.64 20.87 -33.52
N GLU A 224 -0.95 21.95 -34.24
CA GLU A 224 -2.02 22.88 -33.87
C GLU A 224 -3.38 22.27 -34.23
N MET A 225 -4.28 22.21 -33.26
CA MET A 225 -5.59 21.55 -33.43
C MET A 225 -6.61 22.06 -32.41
N SER A 226 -7.88 21.97 -32.76
CA SER A 226 -8.98 22.33 -31.83
C SER A 226 -9.19 21.25 -30.77
N ALA A 227 -9.74 21.63 -29.63
CA ALA A 227 -10.16 20.71 -28.57
C ALA A 227 -10.99 19.54 -29.13
N GLY A 228 -10.66 18.33 -28.70
CA GLY A 228 -11.29 17.08 -29.15
C GLY A 228 -10.65 16.47 -30.41
N SER A 229 -9.76 17.18 -31.10
CA SER A 229 -8.92 16.59 -32.14
C SER A 229 -7.79 15.76 -31.50
N ALA A 230 -7.19 14.86 -32.27
CA ALA A 230 -6.06 14.06 -31.80
C ALA A 230 -4.94 13.94 -32.82
N LEU A 231 -3.68 14.06 -32.36
CA LEU A 231 -2.52 13.66 -33.16
C LEU A 231 -2.31 12.15 -33.00
N ILE A 232 -2.38 11.41 -34.09
CA ILE A 232 -1.90 10.03 -34.18
C ILE A 232 -0.49 10.06 -34.76
N PHE A 233 0.49 9.45 -34.11
CA PHE A 233 1.85 9.38 -34.65
C PHE A 233 2.58 8.09 -34.27
N LEU A 234 3.52 7.67 -35.12
CA LEU A 234 4.35 6.49 -34.91
C LEU A 234 5.51 6.82 -33.97
N ALA A 235 5.80 5.93 -33.01
CA ALA A 235 6.81 6.19 -31.98
C ALA A 235 8.24 6.40 -32.50
N SER A 236 8.52 5.97 -33.74
CA SER A 236 9.79 6.22 -34.43
C SER A 236 9.90 7.63 -35.04
N ALA A 237 8.83 8.43 -35.02
CA ALA A 237 8.88 9.81 -35.46
C ALA A 237 9.47 10.73 -34.38
N TYR A 238 10.39 11.60 -34.77
CA TYR A 238 10.93 12.63 -33.90
C TYR A 238 9.85 13.66 -33.54
N HIS A 239 9.68 13.87 -32.24
CA HIS A 239 8.69 14.80 -31.71
C HIS A 239 9.09 15.31 -30.31
N GLY A 240 8.29 16.21 -29.73
CA GLY A 240 8.41 16.62 -28.33
C GLY A 240 7.40 17.70 -27.95
N GLY A 241 7.13 17.86 -26.65
CA GLY A 241 6.28 18.94 -26.14
C GLY A 241 6.82 20.34 -26.48
N GLY A 242 5.96 21.24 -26.96
CA GLY A 242 6.32 22.61 -27.26
C GLY A 242 6.47 23.49 -26.01
N HIS A 243 7.07 24.67 -26.17
CA HIS A 243 7.18 25.64 -25.09
C HIS A 243 5.84 26.34 -24.85
N ASN A 244 5.32 26.28 -23.62
CA ASN A 244 4.13 27.05 -23.27
C ASN A 244 4.52 28.48 -22.86
N SER A 245 4.30 29.42 -23.76
CA SER A 245 4.61 30.84 -23.59
C SER A 245 3.44 31.70 -23.13
N VAL A 246 2.24 31.14 -22.97
CA VAL A 246 1.00 31.91 -22.73
C VAL A 246 0.70 31.99 -21.22
N PRO A 247 0.78 33.18 -20.60
CA PRO A 247 0.53 33.36 -19.17
C PRO A 247 -0.85 32.84 -18.75
N GLY A 248 -0.91 32.09 -17.66
CA GLY A 248 -2.14 31.53 -17.11
C GLY A 248 -2.76 30.39 -17.92
N SER A 249 -2.17 30.00 -19.07
CA SER A 249 -2.66 28.85 -19.84
C SER A 249 -2.19 27.53 -19.23
N VAL A 250 -3.02 26.51 -19.40
CA VAL A 250 -2.69 25.10 -19.17
C VAL A 250 -3.10 24.34 -20.41
N ARG A 251 -2.12 23.76 -21.13
CA ARG A 251 -2.37 22.92 -22.30
C ARG A 251 -2.57 21.48 -21.85
N THR A 252 -3.82 21.02 -21.86
CA THR A 252 -4.17 19.65 -21.48
C THR A 252 -4.17 18.72 -22.68
N MET A 253 -3.43 17.61 -22.57
CA MET A 253 -3.43 16.52 -23.55
C MET A 253 -3.75 15.20 -22.86
N HIS A 254 -4.69 14.42 -23.39
CA HIS A 254 -4.99 13.06 -22.94
C HIS A 254 -4.34 12.08 -23.91
N SER A 255 -3.48 11.20 -23.40
CA SER A 255 -2.56 10.43 -24.23
C SER A 255 -2.80 8.94 -24.04
N LEU A 256 -2.91 8.24 -25.16
CA LEU A 256 -3.02 6.78 -25.23
C LEU A 256 -1.88 6.28 -26.12
N PHE A 257 -0.97 5.50 -25.55
CA PHE A 257 0.12 4.87 -26.29
C PHE A 257 -0.18 3.38 -26.43
N PHE A 258 -0.06 2.86 -27.65
CA PHE A 258 -0.26 1.45 -27.94
C PHE A 258 1.05 0.81 -28.35
N VAL A 259 1.23 -0.46 -27.99
CA VAL A 259 2.44 -1.22 -28.23
C VAL A 259 2.12 -2.62 -28.78
N ARG A 260 3.05 -3.22 -29.53
CA ARG A 260 2.99 -4.66 -29.84
C ARG A 260 2.90 -5.49 -28.56
N GLY A 261 2.05 -6.52 -28.52
CA GLY A 261 1.80 -7.26 -27.28
C GLY A 261 2.95 -8.12 -26.78
N ASN A 262 4.01 -8.31 -27.57
CA ASN A 262 5.23 -8.98 -27.15
C ASN A 262 6.26 -8.04 -26.49
N LEU A 263 5.96 -6.75 -26.35
CA LEU A 263 6.82 -5.77 -25.68
C LEU A 263 6.22 -5.38 -24.33
N ARG A 264 7.09 -5.11 -23.36
CA ARG A 264 6.69 -4.60 -22.04
C ARG A 264 6.03 -3.23 -22.17
N THR A 265 4.89 -3.02 -21.52
CA THR A 265 4.22 -1.71 -21.45
C THR A 265 5.05 -0.69 -20.65
N GLU A 266 4.97 0.58 -21.04
CA GLU A 266 5.68 1.68 -20.36
C GLU A 266 5.12 1.94 -18.95
N GLU A 267 3.80 1.90 -18.82
CA GLU A 267 3.09 1.92 -17.55
C GLU A 267 2.70 0.49 -17.17
N ASN A 268 2.96 0.10 -15.92
CA ASN A 268 2.54 -1.20 -15.42
C ASN A 268 1.02 -1.18 -15.15
N GLN A 269 0.23 -1.55 -16.16
CA GLN A 269 -1.22 -1.48 -16.12
C GLN A 269 -1.84 -2.34 -14.99
N PHE A 270 -1.19 -3.46 -14.63
CA PHE A 270 -1.63 -4.33 -13.54
C PHE A 270 -1.57 -3.65 -12.16
N LEU A 271 -0.73 -2.62 -12.00
CA LEU A 271 -0.56 -1.87 -10.76
C LEU A 271 -1.12 -0.44 -10.84
N ALA A 272 -1.15 0.15 -12.04
CA ALA A 272 -1.61 1.52 -12.24
C ALA A 272 -3.14 1.66 -12.11
N ILE A 273 -3.87 0.58 -12.34
CA ILE A 273 -5.33 0.55 -12.33
C ILE A 273 -5.81 -0.23 -11.09
N PRO A 274 -6.63 0.37 -10.21
CA PRO A 274 -7.15 -0.33 -9.05
C PRO A 274 -7.93 -1.59 -9.43
N ARG A 275 -7.76 -2.66 -8.64
CA ARG A 275 -8.45 -3.95 -8.82
C ARG A 275 -9.97 -3.79 -8.93
N SER A 276 -10.57 -2.97 -8.07
CA SER A 276 -11.99 -2.64 -8.10
C SER A 276 -12.46 -2.09 -9.45
N LYS A 277 -11.59 -1.38 -10.17
CA LYS A 277 -11.87 -0.85 -11.51
C LYS A 277 -11.65 -1.85 -12.62
N VAL A 278 -10.65 -2.71 -12.52
CA VAL A 278 -10.43 -3.80 -13.48
C VAL A 278 -11.66 -4.74 -13.54
N LYS A 279 -12.32 -5.04 -12.42
CA LYS A 279 -13.56 -5.86 -12.43
C LYS A 279 -14.73 -5.24 -13.20
N GLU A 280 -14.76 -3.91 -13.32
CA GLU A 280 -15.80 -3.17 -14.03
C GLU A 280 -15.50 -3.00 -15.53
N MET A 281 -14.31 -3.41 -15.98
CA MET A 281 -13.83 -3.15 -17.34
C MET A 281 -14.43 -4.10 -18.37
N SER A 282 -14.55 -3.59 -19.61
CA SER A 282 -15.02 -4.39 -20.74
C SER A 282 -14.01 -5.51 -21.06
N PRO A 283 -14.45 -6.61 -21.71
CA PRO A 283 -13.54 -7.64 -22.21
C PRO A 283 -12.45 -7.06 -23.13
N LYS A 284 -12.77 -6.02 -23.90
CA LYS A 284 -11.79 -5.38 -24.79
C LYS A 284 -10.75 -4.59 -24.01
N MET A 285 -11.14 -3.89 -22.95
CA MET A 285 -10.18 -3.20 -22.09
C MET A 285 -9.30 -4.21 -21.35
N LEU A 286 -9.86 -5.30 -20.83
CA LEU A 286 -9.06 -6.37 -20.20
C LEU A 286 -8.02 -6.95 -21.17
N GLU A 287 -8.37 -7.12 -22.44
CA GLU A 287 -7.42 -7.47 -23.50
C GLU A 287 -6.33 -6.41 -23.68
N LEU A 288 -6.69 -5.14 -23.84
CA LEU A 288 -5.73 -4.04 -24.00
C LEU A 288 -4.80 -3.87 -22.79
N LEU A 289 -5.27 -4.19 -21.58
CA LEU A 289 -4.48 -4.13 -20.35
C LEU A 289 -3.61 -5.37 -20.11
N GLY A 290 -3.71 -6.38 -20.98
CA GLY A 290 -2.88 -7.59 -20.91
C GLY A 290 -3.43 -8.70 -20.00
N TYR A 291 -4.69 -8.63 -19.59
CA TYR A 291 -5.36 -9.72 -18.83
C TYR A 291 -5.83 -10.86 -19.73
N LYS A 292 -5.85 -10.67 -21.05
CA LYS A 292 -6.16 -11.74 -22.00
C LYS A 292 -4.88 -12.21 -22.67
N LYS A 293 -4.67 -13.52 -22.66
CA LYS A 293 -3.58 -14.14 -23.42
C LYS A 293 -3.89 -14.08 -24.92
N PRO A 294 -2.89 -13.86 -25.78
CA PRO A 294 -3.06 -14.04 -27.21
C PRO A 294 -3.14 -15.54 -27.58
N LEU A 295 -3.19 -15.88 -28.87
CA LEU A 295 -3.02 -17.29 -29.28
C LEU A 295 -1.66 -17.83 -28.85
N ALA A 296 -0.62 -16.97 -28.83
CA ALA A 296 0.65 -17.30 -28.21
C ALA A 296 0.52 -17.49 -26.68
N THR A 297 1.34 -18.36 -26.11
CA THR A 297 1.40 -18.56 -24.65
C THR A 297 2.17 -17.41 -23.98
N LEU A 298 1.52 -16.26 -23.80
CA LEU A 298 2.12 -15.05 -23.21
C LEU A 298 1.14 -14.40 -22.21
N GLY A 299 1.66 -13.96 -21.06
CA GLY A 299 0.87 -13.23 -20.06
C GLY A 299 -0.10 -14.09 -19.25
N LEU A 300 0.23 -15.37 -19.03
CA LEU A 300 -0.59 -16.29 -18.24
C LEU A 300 -0.42 -16.10 -16.73
N VAL A 301 -1.46 -16.48 -15.99
CA VAL A 301 -1.40 -16.77 -14.55
C VAL A 301 -2.07 -18.12 -14.35
N ASP A 302 -1.45 -19.02 -13.60
CA ASP A 302 -1.98 -20.37 -13.32
C ASP A 302 -2.44 -21.13 -14.59
N ASN A 303 -1.66 -21.03 -15.67
CA ASN A 303 -1.92 -21.61 -16.99
C ASN A 303 -3.20 -21.14 -17.73
N ILE A 304 -3.89 -20.12 -17.22
CA ILE A 304 -5.08 -19.53 -17.85
C ILE A 304 -4.85 -18.09 -18.27
N SER A 305 -5.77 -17.56 -19.08
CA SER A 305 -5.81 -16.10 -19.29
C SER A 305 -6.30 -15.43 -18.01
N PRO A 306 -5.60 -14.41 -17.48
CA PRO A 306 -6.03 -13.77 -16.23
C PRO A 306 -7.48 -13.28 -16.19
N HIS A 307 -8.02 -12.82 -17.31
CA HIS A 307 -9.41 -12.35 -17.40
C HIS A 307 -10.48 -13.46 -17.23
N GLU A 308 -10.09 -14.74 -17.26
CA GLU A 308 -11.00 -15.88 -17.07
C GLU A 308 -11.34 -16.11 -15.58
N ASP A 309 -10.44 -15.77 -14.66
CA ASP A 309 -10.61 -15.91 -13.20
C ASP A 309 -9.87 -14.79 -12.44
N ILE A 310 -10.25 -13.53 -12.69
CA ILE A 310 -9.61 -12.38 -12.04
C ILE A 310 -9.74 -12.45 -10.51
N ASP A 311 -10.91 -12.83 -10.02
CA ASP A 311 -11.21 -12.89 -8.59
C ASP A 311 -10.38 -13.97 -7.90
N GLY A 312 -10.40 -15.20 -8.41
CA GLY A 312 -9.61 -16.28 -7.83
C GLY A 312 -8.10 -16.02 -7.93
N ILE A 313 -7.62 -15.42 -9.02
CA ILE A 313 -6.21 -15.04 -9.15
C ILE A 313 -5.81 -14.04 -8.06
N TRP A 314 -6.63 -13.01 -7.81
CA TRP A 314 -6.29 -12.03 -6.77
C TRP A 314 -6.45 -12.57 -5.36
N GLU A 315 -7.43 -13.42 -5.09
CA GLU A 315 -7.56 -14.14 -3.82
C GLU A 315 -6.30 -14.96 -3.55
N ARG A 316 -5.83 -15.75 -4.53
CA ARG A 316 -4.57 -16.51 -4.42
C ARG A 316 -3.34 -15.62 -4.26
N ALA A 317 -3.30 -14.48 -4.94
CA ALA A 317 -2.19 -13.52 -4.84
C ALA A 317 -2.18 -12.73 -3.50
N LEU A 318 -3.31 -12.65 -2.79
CA LEU A 318 -3.47 -11.98 -1.50
C LEU A 318 -3.20 -12.92 -0.32
N HIS A 319 -2.16 -13.75 -0.44
CA HIS A 319 -1.85 -14.91 0.40
C HIS A 319 -2.08 -14.79 1.93
N TRP A 320 -2.05 -13.59 2.51
CA TRP A 320 -2.36 -13.34 3.93
C TRP A 320 -3.85 -13.52 4.30
N GLU A 321 -4.79 -13.27 3.40
CA GLU A 321 -6.22 -13.59 3.63
C GLU A 321 -6.45 -15.10 3.52
N THR A 322 -5.79 -15.75 2.56
CA THR A 322 -5.80 -17.21 2.45
C THR A 322 -5.03 -17.91 3.56
N PHE A 323 -4.09 -17.23 4.24
CA PHE A 323 -3.39 -17.78 5.41
C PHE A 323 -4.42 -18.04 6.52
N TYR A 324 -5.23 -17.03 6.86
CA TYR A 324 -6.30 -17.20 7.85
C TYR A 324 -7.32 -18.26 7.42
N ASP A 325 -7.74 -18.26 6.16
CA ASP A 325 -8.70 -19.27 5.67
C ASP A 325 -8.09 -20.70 5.63
N ARG A 326 -6.80 -20.86 5.30
CA ARG A 326 -6.08 -22.15 5.36
C ARG A 326 -5.92 -22.60 6.81
N THR A 327 -5.46 -21.74 7.73
CA THR A 327 -5.32 -22.07 9.16
C THR A 327 -6.68 -22.41 9.78
N LEU A 328 -7.74 -21.63 9.51
CA LEU A 328 -9.11 -21.93 9.97
C LEU A 328 -9.65 -23.24 9.37
N SER A 329 -9.36 -23.52 8.10
CA SER A 329 -9.75 -24.77 7.43
C SER A 329 -8.98 -25.98 7.98
N HIS A 330 -7.69 -25.84 8.29
CA HIS A 330 -6.85 -26.86 8.94
C HIS A 330 -7.32 -27.15 10.37
N ILE A 331 -7.62 -26.08 11.13
CA ILE A 331 -8.24 -26.17 12.46
C ILE A 331 -9.59 -26.91 12.39
N SER A 332 -10.38 -26.62 11.35
CA SER A 332 -11.67 -27.29 11.13
C SER A 332 -11.52 -28.74 10.66
N SER A 333 -10.49 -29.09 9.90
CA SER A 333 -10.23 -30.45 9.39
C SER A 333 -9.69 -31.41 10.45
N LYS A 334 -9.01 -30.91 11.51
CA LYS A 334 -8.64 -31.70 12.71
C LYS A 334 -9.85 -32.22 13.52
N ARG A 335 -11.09 -31.98 13.08
CA ARG A 335 -12.32 -32.56 13.67
C ARG A 335 -12.71 -33.91 13.05
N LYS A 336 -12.62 -35.01 13.83
CA LYS A 336 -13.73 -35.93 14.27
C LYS A 336 -13.25 -37.37 14.59
N PRO A 337 -13.96 -38.17 15.45
CA PRO A 337 -15.38 -38.08 15.80
C PRO A 337 -15.73 -38.19 17.30
N GLY A 338 -16.62 -37.31 17.79
CA GLY A 338 -17.23 -37.49 19.11
C GLY A 338 -17.88 -36.28 19.76
N ALA A 339 -18.62 -35.45 19.02
CA ALA A 339 -19.49 -34.46 19.68
C ALA A 339 -20.69 -34.13 18.79
N HIS A 340 -21.89 -34.47 19.27
CA HIS A 340 -23.16 -34.06 18.70
C HIS A 340 -23.35 -32.55 18.90
N ILE A 341 -23.48 -31.80 17.80
CA ILE A 341 -24.13 -30.47 17.81
C ILE A 341 -25.03 -30.39 16.58
N THR A 342 -26.29 -30.00 16.84
CA THR A 342 -27.37 -29.81 15.88
C THR A 342 -27.05 -28.64 14.93
N PRO A 343 -27.23 -28.77 13.61
CA PRO A 343 -26.98 -27.68 12.68
C PRO A 343 -28.20 -26.75 12.59
N THR A 344 -28.02 -25.46 12.86
CA THR A 344 -28.85 -24.41 12.26
C THR A 344 -28.18 -23.96 10.98
N ALA A 345 -28.75 -24.42 9.86
CA ALA A 345 -28.40 -24.03 8.51
C ALA A 345 -28.85 -22.59 8.22
N GLU A 346 -28.05 -21.86 7.44
CA GLU A 346 -28.43 -21.38 6.09
C GLU A 346 -27.29 -20.52 5.50
N TYR A 347 -26.41 -21.13 4.70
CA TYR A 347 -26.15 -20.72 3.32
C TYR A 347 -25.14 -21.70 2.68
N ILE A 348 -25.15 -21.75 1.34
CA ILE A 348 -24.40 -22.64 0.44
C ILE A 348 -25.12 -23.96 0.13
N SER A 349 -25.82 -23.94 -1.00
CA SER A 349 -26.17 -25.11 -1.79
C SER A 349 -25.90 -24.79 -3.26
N GLN A 350 -25.45 -25.82 -3.99
CA GLN A 350 -25.24 -25.92 -5.44
C GLN A 350 -23.84 -25.45 -5.91
N LYS A 351 -22.96 -26.28 -6.48
CA LYS A 351 -23.10 -27.56 -7.20
C LYS A 351 -21.78 -28.32 -7.15
N ALA A 352 -21.85 -29.63 -6.89
CA ALA A 352 -20.81 -30.60 -7.19
C ALA A 352 -21.39 -31.65 -8.14
N GLU A 353 -20.80 -31.78 -9.33
CA GLU A 353 -20.77 -32.95 -10.21
C GLU A 353 -19.53 -32.71 -11.10
N GLY A 354 -18.51 -33.54 -11.26
CA GLY A 354 -18.13 -34.86 -10.77
C GLY A 354 -17.07 -35.37 -11.76
N ASN A 355 -15.90 -35.80 -11.31
CA ASN A 355 -15.10 -36.85 -11.96
C ASN A 355 -13.91 -37.25 -11.08
N ASN A 356 -13.76 -38.57 -10.95
CA ASN A 356 -12.69 -39.26 -10.21
C ASN A 356 -11.44 -39.47 -11.07
N ASP A 357 -10.34 -39.72 -10.34
CA ASP A 357 -9.06 -40.36 -10.71
C ASP A 357 -8.02 -39.51 -11.44
N SER A 358 -6.96 -39.11 -10.72
CA SER A 358 -5.71 -39.90 -10.66
C SER A 358 -4.65 -39.22 -9.78
N ASP A 359 -3.94 -40.05 -9.02
CA ASP A 359 -2.86 -39.78 -8.06
C ASP A 359 -1.79 -38.77 -8.53
N GLU A 360 -1.52 -37.75 -7.72
CA GLU A 360 -0.17 -37.16 -7.57
C GLU A 360 0.05 -36.85 -6.08
N GLU A 361 1.24 -37.23 -5.59
CA GLU A 361 1.69 -37.20 -4.21
C GLU A 361 1.83 -35.75 -3.72
N ASP A 362 0.89 -35.28 -2.88
CA ASP A 362 1.09 -34.06 -2.11
C ASP A 362 2.12 -34.33 -1.01
N GLU A 363 3.28 -33.70 -1.10
CA GLU A 363 4.20 -33.55 0.03
C GLU A 363 3.42 -32.88 1.18
N GLU A 364 3.10 -33.64 2.23
CA GLU A 364 2.61 -33.09 3.50
C GLU A 364 3.67 -32.13 4.04
N VAL A 365 3.51 -30.84 3.73
CA VAL A 365 4.13 -29.77 4.50
C VAL A 365 3.47 -29.82 5.87
N ASP A 366 4.25 -30.26 6.85
CA ASP A 366 3.90 -30.29 8.28
C ASP A 366 3.72 -28.84 8.79
N ASP A 367 2.59 -28.22 8.46
CA ASP A 367 2.16 -26.88 8.90
C ASP A 367 1.53 -26.94 10.32
N ASP A 368 1.92 -27.91 11.16
CA ASP A 368 1.36 -28.08 12.50
C ASP A 368 1.90 -27.08 13.55
N ASP A 369 2.91 -26.26 13.21
CA ASP A 369 3.63 -25.40 14.17
C ASP A 369 3.36 -23.88 14.09
N ASP A 370 2.62 -23.34 13.10
CA ASP A 370 2.34 -21.90 13.05
C ASP A 370 0.83 -21.58 12.97
N PRO A 371 0.12 -21.48 14.13
CA PRO A 371 -1.28 -21.06 14.18
C PRO A 371 -1.49 -19.57 13.82
N GLY A 372 -0.44 -18.88 13.40
CA GLY A 372 -0.45 -17.51 12.91
C GLY A 372 0.79 -16.75 13.37
N THR A 373 1.50 -16.16 12.42
CA THR A 373 2.79 -15.52 12.68
C THR A 373 2.62 -14.39 13.72
N SER A 374 3.24 -14.56 14.89
CA SER A 374 3.28 -13.53 15.93
C SER A 374 4.29 -12.46 15.54
N TRP A 375 3.81 -11.26 15.20
CA TRP A 375 4.67 -10.14 14.80
C TRP A 375 5.67 -9.81 15.94
N PHE A 376 6.95 -9.61 15.58
CA PHE A 376 8.11 -9.44 16.48
C PHE A 376 8.59 -10.68 17.27
N SER A 377 8.12 -11.90 16.96
CA SER A 377 8.60 -13.13 17.58
C SER A 377 10.11 -13.35 17.36
N GLU A 378 10.64 -12.98 16.19
CA GLU A 378 12.07 -13.03 15.85
C GLU A 378 12.96 -12.20 16.81
N HIS A 379 12.36 -11.21 17.48
CA HIS A 379 13.02 -10.35 18.47
C HIS A 379 12.65 -10.71 19.92
N ASN A 380 11.89 -11.79 20.13
CA ASN A 380 11.36 -12.24 21.42
C ASN A 380 10.60 -11.12 22.16
N ALA A 381 9.94 -10.23 21.41
CA ALA A 381 9.31 -9.04 21.96
C ALA A 381 8.10 -9.35 22.85
N PRO A 382 7.17 -10.27 22.50
CA PRO A 382 6.05 -10.64 23.37
C PRO A 382 6.49 -11.09 24.76
N GLU A 383 7.53 -11.91 24.84
CA GLU A 383 8.10 -12.46 26.08
C GLU A 383 8.78 -11.36 26.91
N LYS A 384 9.48 -10.43 26.26
CA LYS A 384 10.09 -9.28 26.93
C LYS A 384 9.05 -8.31 27.47
N VAL A 385 7.97 -8.05 26.72
CA VAL A 385 6.83 -7.25 27.19
C VAL A 385 6.11 -7.95 28.34
N LEU A 386 5.93 -9.28 28.29
CA LEU A 386 5.41 -10.07 29.41
C LEU A 386 6.28 -9.89 30.66
N LYS A 387 7.60 -10.05 30.55
CA LYS A 387 8.56 -9.84 31.66
C LYS A 387 8.46 -8.41 32.22
N PHE A 388 8.40 -7.41 31.35
CA PHE A 388 8.25 -6.01 31.74
C PHE A 388 6.96 -5.77 32.52
N LEU A 389 5.81 -6.25 32.01
CA LEU A 389 4.50 -6.05 32.63
C LEU A 389 4.28 -6.90 33.90
N THR A 390 5.03 -7.98 34.08
CA THR A 390 5.00 -8.80 35.30
C THR A 390 6.06 -8.42 36.32
N SER A 391 7.00 -7.53 35.98
CA SER A 391 8.03 -7.03 36.89
C SER A 391 7.43 -6.40 38.15
N ALA A 392 8.09 -6.57 39.29
CA ALA A 392 7.70 -5.92 40.54
C ALA A 392 7.75 -4.38 40.45
N LYS A 393 8.57 -3.85 39.54
CA LYS A 393 8.68 -2.41 39.27
C LYS A 393 7.45 -1.85 38.53
N PHE A 394 6.73 -2.68 37.76
CA PHE A 394 5.54 -2.23 37.04
C PHE A 394 4.33 -2.10 37.98
N PRO A 395 3.72 -0.90 38.14
CA PRO A 395 2.72 -0.66 39.18
C PRO A 395 1.48 -1.55 39.09
N LEU A 396 1.10 -1.93 37.87
CA LEU A 396 -0.08 -2.77 37.61
C LEU A 396 0.26 -4.25 37.41
N SER A 397 1.49 -4.67 37.75
CA SER A 397 1.86 -6.09 37.70
C SER A 397 0.93 -6.93 38.58
N PRO A 398 0.57 -8.15 38.17
CA PRO A 398 -0.15 -9.10 39.03
C PRO A 398 0.53 -9.35 40.37
N ARG A 399 1.87 -9.23 40.45
CA ARG A 399 2.62 -9.29 41.72
C ARG A 399 2.24 -8.19 42.72
N ASN A 400 1.84 -7.03 42.20
CA ASN A 400 1.46 -5.85 42.98
C ASN A 400 -0.07 -5.74 43.20
N THR A 401 -0.86 -6.40 42.34
CA THR A 401 -2.31 -6.27 42.30
C THR A 401 -3.08 -7.52 42.76
N LEU A 402 -2.40 -8.66 42.96
CA LEU A 402 -2.98 -9.85 43.60
C LEU A 402 -2.68 -9.82 45.10
N SER A 403 -3.72 -9.98 45.94
CA SER A 403 -3.54 -10.03 47.40
C SER A 403 -2.74 -11.27 47.81
N ARG A 404 -1.65 -11.11 48.58
CA ARG A 404 -0.89 -12.24 49.12
C ARG A 404 -1.79 -13.05 50.05
N SER A 405 -2.12 -14.27 49.63
CA SER A 405 -2.69 -15.31 50.49
C SER A 405 -1.87 -15.42 51.77
N SER A 406 -2.57 -15.34 52.90
CA SER A 406 -2.04 -15.25 54.26
C SER A 406 -1.24 -16.49 54.67
N THR A 407 0.08 -16.40 54.65
CA THR A 407 1.00 -17.22 55.46
C THR A 407 2.21 -16.40 55.93
N SER A 408 2.01 -15.54 56.94
CA SER A 408 2.88 -15.49 58.13
C SER A 408 2.43 -14.42 59.13
N THR A 409 2.30 -14.89 60.36
CA THR A 409 2.37 -14.25 61.68
C THR A 409 2.43 -12.72 61.78
N LYS A 410 1.32 -12.16 62.28
CA LYS A 410 1.16 -10.95 63.13
C LYS A 410 2.28 -9.89 63.11
N ARG A 411 1.99 -8.73 62.52
CA ARG A 411 2.22 -7.42 63.16
C ARG A 411 1.20 -6.39 62.68
N ASN A 412 0.59 -5.70 63.65
CA ASN A 412 -0.46 -4.71 63.48
C ASN A 412 0.00 -3.49 62.66
N GLN A 413 -0.74 -3.16 61.60
CA GLN A 413 -0.95 -1.77 61.19
C GLN A 413 -2.34 -1.63 60.57
N LYS A 414 -3.14 -0.72 61.14
CA LYS A 414 -4.43 -0.29 60.62
C LYS A 414 -4.21 0.50 59.33
N GLY A 415 -4.74 0.01 58.21
CA GLY A 415 -4.79 0.73 56.94
C GLY A 415 -5.82 0.08 56.02
N PHE A 416 -6.72 0.91 55.47
CA PHE A 416 -7.84 0.60 54.58
C PHE A 416 -7.70 -0.65 53.69
N ASP A 417 -8.64 -1.59 53.82
CA ASP A 417 -8.90 -2.66 52.85
C ASP A 417 -9.35 -2.04 51.50
N LYS A 418 -8.40 -1.70 50.62
CA LYS A 418 -8.70 -1.56 49.20
C LYS A 418 -8.66 -2.96 48.59
N GLN A 419 -9.84 -3.51 48.30
CA GLN A 419 -10.00 -4.73 47.53
C GLN A 419 -9.14 -4.63 46.27
N ALA A 420 -8.18 -5.54 46.08
CA ALA A 420 -7.18 -5.42 45.03
C ALA A 420 -7.85 -5.61 43.66
N VAL A 421 -8.02 -4.51 42.91
CA VAL A 421 -8.69 -4.51 41.60
C VAL A 421 -7.66 -4.90 40.54
N GLN A 422 -7.97 -5.94 39.77
CA GLN A 422 -7.13 -6.40 38.67
C GLN A 422 -7.26 -5.45 37.45
N PRO A 423 -6.15 -5.14 36.77
CA PRO A 423 -6.14 -4.17 35.68
C PRO A 423 -6.85 -4.72 34.43
N SER A 424 -7.56 -3.86 33.71
CA SER A 424 -8.11 -4.19 32.39
C SER A 424 -7.11 -3.92 31.27
N VAL A 425 -7.00 -4.83 30.30
CA VAL A 425 -6.03 -4.75 29.20
C VAL A 425 -6.74 -4.66 27.85
N LEU A 426 -6.27 -3.80 26.97
CA LEU A 426 -6.66 -3.72 25.56
C LEU A 426 -5.45 -4.04 24.67
N ASP A 427 -5.60 -4.88 23.66
CA ASP A 427 -4.59 -5.11 22.62
C ASP A 427 -5.09 -4.59 21.26
N LEU A 428 -4.36 -3.62 20.69
CA LEU A 428 -4.66 -3.00 19.41
C LEU A 428 -3.98 -3.78 18.29
N GLY A 429 -4.73 -4.08 17.22
CA GLY A 429 -4.26 -4.96 16.15
C GLY A 429 -3.92 -6.33 16.72
N THR A 430 -4.90 -6.92 17.42
CA THR A 430 -4.68 -8.11 18.26
C THR A 430 -4.22 -9.32 17.46
N GLY A 431 -4.37 -9.32 16.13
CA GLY A 431 -3.93 -10.44 15.28
C GLY A 431 -4.63 -11.73 15.69
N ASN A 432 -3.82 -12.76 15.92
CA ASN A 432 -4.28 -14.06 16.41
C ASN A 432 -4.64 -14.09 17.92
N GLY A 433 -4.44 -13.02 18.68
CA GLY A 433 -4.76 -12.94 20.12
C GLY A 433 -3.72 -13.53 21.07
N SER A 434 -2.57 -13.99 20.57
CA SER A 434 -1.53 -14.68 21.34
C SER A 434 -0.98 -13.88 22.54
N MET A 435 -0.83 -12.56 22.41
CA MET A 435 -0.33 -11.73 23.52
C MET A 435 -1.28 -11.69 24.72
N LEU A 436 -2.58 -11.55 24.47
CA LEU A 436 -3.56 -11.55 25.57
C LEU A 436 -3.63 -12.93 26.22
N ALA A 437 -3.52 -14.01 25.44
CA ALA A 437 -3.40 -15.37 25.96
C ALA A 437 -2.13 -15.53 26.84
N LEU A 438 -0.99 -15.00 26.37
CA LEU A 438 0.27 -15.00 27.10
C LEU A 438 0.18 -14.26 28.44
N LEU A 439 -0.40 -13.04 28.45
CA LEU A 439 -0.61 -12.25 29.67
C LEU A 439 -1.59 -12.93 30.63
N ARG A 440 -2.66 -13.54 30.12
CA ARG A 440 -3.64 -14.27 30.93
C ARG A 440 -3.01 -15.48 31.60
N LYS A 441 -2.31 -16.31 30.83
CA LYS A 441 -1.83 -17.63 31.27
C LYS A 441 -0.50 -17.58 31.99
N ARG A 442 0.51 -16.97 31.38
CA ARG A 442 1.86 -16.88 31.95
C ARG A 442 2.03 -15.61 32.79
N GLY A 443 1.31 -14.54 32.46
CA GLY A 443 1.40 -13.26 33.16
C GLY A 443 0.59 -13.17 34.46
N GLY A 444 -0.44 -13.99 34.64
CA GLY A 444 -1.27 -14.01 35.85
C GLY A 444 -2.29 -12.86 35.94
N PHE A 445 -2.53 -12.12 34.85
CA PHE A 445 -3.51 -11.03 34.81
C PHE A 445 -4.94 -11.59 34.80
N LYS A 446 -5.79 -11.16 35.75
CA LYS A 446 -7.18 -11.66 35.88
C LYS A 446 -8.27 -10.65 35.50
N GLY A 447 -7.92 -9.40 35.25
CA GLY A 447 -8.89 -8.35 34.91
C GLY A 447 -9.47 -8.52 33.50
N PRO A 448 -10.45 -7.69 33.10
CA PRO A 448 -11.04 -7.75 31.75
C PRO A 448 -9.97 -7.57 30.65
N MET A 449 -9.99 -8.41 29.63
CA MET A 449 -9.09 -8.32 28.48
C MET A 449 -9.87 -8.23 27.18
N VAL A 450 -9.51 -7.28 26.32
CA VAL A 450 -10.12 -7.08 25.01
C VAL A 450 -9.04 -7.02 23.94
N GLY A 451 -9.15 -7.83 22.89
CA GLY A 451 -8.35 -7.70 21.68
C GLY A 451 -9.21 -7.11 20.56
N VAL A 452 -8.72 -6.09 19.87
CA VAL A 452 -9.44 -5.49 18.73
C VAL A 452 -8.63 -5.58 17.46
N ASP A 453 -9.31 -5.84 16.35
CA ASP A 453 -8.73 -5.80 15.01
C ASP A 453 -9.72 -5.20 14.02
N TYR A 454 -9.23 -4.56 12.96
CA TYR A 454 -10.09 -4.09 11.88
C TYR A 454 -10.51 -5.25 10.97
N SER A 455 -9.74 -6.35 10.95
CA SER A 455 -10.01 -7.54 10.15
C SER A 455 -10.99 -8.48 10.86
N PRO A 456 -12.19 -8.72 10.29
CA PRO A 456 -13.14 -9.69 10.83
C PRO A 456 -12.54 -11.10 10.94
N ARG A 457 -11.65 -11.46 10.00
CA ARG A 457 -10.97 -12.76 9.95
C ARG A 457 -9.95 -12.94 11.06
N SER A 458 -9.21 -11.88 11.40
CA SER A 458 -8.27 -11.92 12.52
C SER A 458 -9.00 -12.15 13.85
N VAL A 459 -10.14 -11.48 14.04
CA VAL A 459 -11.01 -11.66 15.21
C VAL A 459 -11.59 -13.07 15.26
N GLU A 460 -12.01 -13.63 14.12
CA GLU A 460 -12.48 -15.01 14.01
C GLU A 460 -11.38 -16.01 14.39
N LEU A 461 -10.16 -15.85 13.86
CA LEU A 461 -9.01 -16.69 14.24
C LEU A 461 -8.74 -16.61 15.75
N ALA A 462 -8.64 -15.41 16.31
CA ALA A 462 -8.34 -15.23 17.74
C ALA A 462 -9.40 -15.89 18.64
N ARG A 463 -10.68 -15.79 18.28
CA ARG A 463 -11.77 -16.48 18.98
C ARG A 463 -11.63 -17.99 18.89
N GLU A 464 -11.27 -18.52 17.73
CA GLU A 464 -11.16 -19.95 17.50
C GLU A 464 -9.92 -20.57 18.18
N LEU A 465 -8.77 -19.88 18.15
CA LEU A 465 -7.57 -20.28 18.88
C LEU A 465 -7.79 -20.26 20.39
N GLN A 466 -8.50 -19.26 20.92
CA GLN A 466 -8.93 -19.26 22.31
C GLN A 466 -9.88 -20.43 22.62
N ARG A 467 -10.89 -20.67 21.76
CA ARG A 467 -11.88 -21.74 21.96
C ARG A 467 -11.22 -23.12 21.99
N LEU A 468 -10.18 -23.31 21.20
CA LEU A 468 -9.46 -24.58 21.05
C LEU A 468 -8.23 -24.69 21.97
N LYS A 469 -7.86 -23.62 22.67
CA LYS A 469 -6.63 -23.52 23.48
C LYS A 469 -5.35 -23.81 22.66
N ILE A 470 -5.31 -23.41 21.39
CA ILE A 470 -4.17 -23.59 20.47
C ILE A 470 -3.34 -22.30 20.42
N HIS A 471 -2.75 -21.93 21.56
CA HIS A 471 -1.65 -20.95 21.58
C HIS A 471 -0.47 -21.61 22.26
N SER A 472 0.76 -21.23 21.90
CA SER A 472 1.98 -21.62 22.63
C SER A 472 1.90 -21.30 24.14
N ALA A 473 1.06 -20.34 24.52
CA ALA A 473 0.74 -20.04 25.92
C ALA A 473 0.01 -21.18 26.68
N TYR A 474 -0.56 -22.17 25.98
CA TYR A 474 -1.26 -23.35 26.52
C TYR A 474 -0.45 -24.65 26.43
N GLU A 475 0.69 -24.66 25.73
CA GLU A 475 1.63 -25.78 25.77
C GLU A 475 2.18 -25.88 27.20
N SER A 476 1.93 -27.03 27.84
CA SER A 476 2.49 -27.36 29.14
C SER A 476 3.98 -27.66 28.99
N ASP A 477 4.82 -27.06 29.84
CA ASP A 477 6.26 -27.37 29.98
C ASP A 477 6.52 -28.79 30.54
N ASP A 478 5.74 -29.79 30.15
CA ASP A 478 5.89 -31.21 30.53
C ASP A 478 6.85 -31.91 29.55
N TYR A 479 8.07 -31.40 29.45
CA TYR A 479 9.23 -32.21 29.11
C TYR A 479 10.32 -31.87 30.12
N SER A 480 10.49 -32.80 31.07
CA SER A 480 11.63 -32.84 31.98
C SER A 480 12.92 -32.97 31.18
N ASP A 481 13.66 -31.87 31.01
CA ASP A 481 15.09 -31.94 30.71
C ASP A 481 15.81 -32.29 32.02
N ASP A 482 15.95 -33.60 32.22
CA ASP A 482 16.98 -34.20 33.06
C ASP A 482 18.26 -34.22 32.22
N ASP A 483 19.05 -33.14 32.29
CA ASP A 483 20.47 -33.17 31.95
C ASP A 483 21.23 -32.34 32.99
N SER A 484 21.63 -33.06 34.05
CA SER A 484 22.78 -32.72 34.88
C SER A 484 24.06 -32.76 34.04
N ASP A 485 24.86 -31.69 34.04
CA ASP A 485 26.21 -31.73 34.64
C ASP A 485 27.02 -30.43 34.40
N GLU A 486 27.42 -29.84 35.53
CA GLU A 486 28.76 -29.32 35.87
C GLU A 486 29.61 -28.61 34.80
N ASN A 487 29.79 -27.28 34.95
CA ASN A 487 31.10 -26.76 35.37
C ASN A 487 31.05 -25.32 35.88
N SER A 488 31.76 -25.10 36.98
CA SER A 488 31.92 -23.86 37.71
C SER A 488 33.07 -23.00 37.17
N ASP A 489 33.10 -21.75 37.65
CA ASP A 489 34.25 -20.84 37.77
C ASP A 489 34.55 -19.87 36.63
N ALA A 490 33.95 -18.67 36.73
CA ALA A 490 34.66 -17.42 36.44
C ALA A 490 34.10 -16.27 37.27
N ALA A 491 34.99 -15.60 38.01
CA ALA A 491 34.69 -14.58 39.01
C ALA A 491 34.11 -13.28 38.41
N GLN A 492 33.08 -12.72 39.07
CA GLN A 492 32.58 -11.37 38.86
C GLN A 492 33.59 -10.31 39.37
N PRO A 493 33.85 -9.22 38.61
CA PRO A 493 34.45 -8.00 39.16
C PRO A 493 33.39 -7.10 39.82
N PRO A 494 33.76 -6.22 40.77
CA PRO A 494 32.81 -5.49 41.61
C PRO A 494 32.12 -4.34 40.86
N GLU A 495 30.86 -4.12 41.18
CA GLU A 495 30.06 -2.98 40.69
C GLU A 495 30.61 -1.64 41.20
N PRO A 496 30.56 -0.56 40.39
CA PRO A 496 30.73 0.79 40.89
C PRO A 496 29.41 1.31 41.48
N GLU A 497 29.46 1.77 42.73
CA GLU A 497 28.41 2.58 43.34
C GLU A 497 28.28 3.91 42.56
N GLY A 498 27.06 4.22 42.08
CA GLY A 498 26.72 5.47 41.43
C GLY A 498 25.22 5.78 41.55
N GLU A 499 24.91 6.96 42.07
CA GLU A 499 23.56 7.48 42.33
C GLU A 499 22.79 7.90 41.05
N GLU A 500 21.47 7.66 41.07
CA GLU A 500 20.34 8.30 40.36
C GLU A 500 20.25 8.27 38.81
N ASP A 501 19.21 7.56 38.30
CA ASP A 501 18.33 8.01 37.21
C ASP A 501 16.96 7.28 37.28
N ASP A 502 15.86 8.04 37.18
CA ASP A 502 14.48 7.72 37.59
C ASP A 502 13.66 6.87 36.54
N VAL A 503 14.32 6.12 35.65
CA VAL A 503 13.66 5.34 34.58
C VAL A 503 13.89 3.84 34.75
N VAL A 504 12.82 3.04 34.70
CA VAL A 504 12.92 1.58 34.86
C VAL A 504 13.40 0.93 33.56
N VAL A 505 14.64 0.42 33.61
CA VAL A 505 15.24 -0.50 32.62
C VAL A 505 15.10 -1.94 33.14
N ALA A 506 14.80 -2.89 32.25
CA ALA A 506 14.67 -4.31 32.59
C ALA A 506 15.95 -5.06 32.23
N ASP A 507 16.80 -5.37 33.23
CA ASP A 507 17.97 -6.23 33.07
C ASP A 507 17.60 -7.69 32.79
N ASN A 508 18.46 -8.36 32.02
CA ASN A 508 18.40 -9.80 31.73
C ASN A 508 18.68 -10.63 33.00
N GLU A 509 17.97 -11.76 33.11
CA GLU A 509 18.13 -12.82 34.14
C GLU A 509 17.39 -12.65 35.48
N THR A 510 16.05 -12.66 35.44
CA THR A 510 15.28 -13.34 36.50
C THR A 510 14.11 -14.10 35.89
N ALA A 511 13.98 -15.39 36.25
CA ALA A 511 12.91 -16.25 35.77
C ALA A 511 11.53 -15.74 36.23
N THR A 512 10.58 -15.68 35.29
CA THR A 512 9.18 -15.39 35.54
C THR A 512 8.53 -16.56 36.29
N GLU A 513 8.41 -16.48 37.61
CA GLU A 513 7.51 -17.37 38.36
C GLU A 513 6.05 -17.01 37.99
N ALA A 514 5.47 -17.75 37.04
CA ALA A 514 4.08 -17.62 36.64
C ALA A 514 3.16 -17.94 37.84
N ILE A 515 2.14 -17.11 38.07
CA ILE A 515 1.09 -17.40 39.04
C ILE A 515 -0.02 -18.16 38.28
N PRO A 516 -0.27 -19.46 38.55
CA PRO A 516 -1.25 -20.23 37.79
C PRO A 516 -2.66 -19.65 37.94
N VAL A 517 -3.38 -19.51 36.83
CA VAL A 517 -4.79 -19.09 36.79
C VAL A 517 -5.68 -20.32 36.53
N SER A 518 -6.79 -20.47 37.27
CA SER A 518 -7.74 -21.58 37.13
C SER A 518 -8.41 -21.64 35.75
N GLU A 519 -8.81 -22.83 35.31
CA GLU A 519 -9.37 -23.07 33.96
C GLU A 519 -10.67 -22.32 33.65
N GLU A 520 -11.43 -21.91 34.68
CA GLU A 520 -12.70 -21.19 34.53
C GLU A 520 -12.53 -19.67 34.23
N ASP A 521 -11.29 -19.15 34.25
CA ASP A 521 -10.98 -17.70 34.29
C ASP A 521 -10.23 -17.20 33.01
N THR A 522 -10.46 -17.85 31.86
CA THR A 522 -9.68 -17.65 30.61
C THR A 522 -10.36 -16.82 29.52
N GLU A 523 -11.54 -16.25 29.77
CA GLU A 523 -12.30 -15.56 28.72
C GLU A 523 -11.68 -14.20 28.37
N ILE A 524 -11.03 -14.12 27.20
CA ILE A 524 -10.62 -12.90 26.52
C ILE A 524 -11.69 -12.56 25.48
N ARG A 525 -12.08 -11.29 25.42
CA ARG A 525 -13.04 -10.80 24.44
C ARG A 525 -12.30 -10.30 23.19
N PHE A 526 -12.71 -10.76 22.01
CA PHE A 526 -12.16 -10.26 20.74
C PHE A 526 -13.25 -9.56 19.94
N GLU A 527 -12.98 -8.38 19.39
CA GLU A 527 -13.98 -7.53 18.73
C GLU A 527 -13.44 -6.90 17.45
N GLU A 528 -14.30 -6.81 16.43
CA GLU A 528 -14.01 -6.08 15.21
C GLU A 528 -14.18 -4.59 15.48
N TRP A 529 -13.13 -3.80 15.22
CA TRP A 529 -13.19 -2.35 15.38
C TRP A 529 -12.17 -1.63 14.50
N ASP A 530 -12.65 -0.79 13.60
CA ASP A 530 -11.83 0.14 12.82
C ASP A 530 -11.45 1.36 13.67
N ILE A 531 -10.27 1.30 14.30
CA ILE A 531 -9.75 2.36 15.17
C ILE A 531 -9.62 3.73 14.48
N LEU A 532 -9.41 3.79 13.16
CA LEU A 532 -9.14 5.03 12.43
C LEU A 532 -10.41 5.65 11.82
N GLY A 533 -11.33 4.79 11.36
CA GLY A 533 -12.59 5.17 10.72
C GLY A 533 -13.80 5.21 11.67
N SER A 534 -13.70 4.65 12.88
CA SER A 534 -14.82 4.63 13.83
C SER A 534 -15.21 6.03 14.33
N THR A 535 -16.53 6.23 14.46
CA THR A 535 -17.15 7.40 15.10
C THR A 535 -17.70 7.09 16.48
N ASP A 536 -17.39 5.90 17.01
CA ASP A 536 -17.85 5.45 18.31
C ASP A 536 -17.31 6.36 19.43
N PRO A 537 -18.11 6.60 20.47
CA PRO A 537 -17.72 7.47 21.57
C PRO A 537 -16.64 6.80 22.43
N LEU A 538 -15.62 7.56 22.85
CA LEU A 538 -14.55 7.07 23.74
C LEU A 538 -14.58 7.75 25.12
N THR A 539 -15.62 8.55 25.39
CA THR A 539 -15.90 9.16 26.68
C THR A 539 -17.36 8.96 27.05
N LYS A 540 -17.67 9.10 28.34
CA LYS A 540 -19.04 8.94 28.83
C LYS A 540 -19.95 10.03 28.27
N GLU A 541 -19.43 11.25 28.20
CA GLU A 541 -20.11 12.43 27.67
C GLU A 541 -20.44 12.27 26.19
N GLU A 542 -19.50 11.77 25.38
CA GLU A 542 -19.76 11.47 23.97
C GLU A 542 -20.81 10.37 23.81
N LYS A 543 -20.78 9.33 24.65
CA LYS A 543 -21.75 8.24 24.61
C LYS A 543 -23.15 8.71 24.94
N GLU A 544 -23.29 9.56 25.95
CA GLU A 544 -24.56 10.18 26.33
C GLU A 544 -25.06 11.11 25.20
N ALA A 545 -24.18 11.89 24.58
CA ALA A 545 -24.51 12.74 23.44
C ALA A 545 -24.98 11.95 22.20
N GLN A 546 -24.48 10.72 22.01
CA GLN A 546 -24.88 9.82 20.92
C GLN A 546 -26.09 8.92 21.27
N GLY A 547 -26.90 9.30 22.27
CA GLY A 547 -28.12 8.58 22.63
C GLY A 547 -27.86 7.25 23.33
N GLY A 548 -26.72 7.10 24.00
CA GLY A 548 -26.35 5.93 24.82
C GLY A 548 -25.77 4.76 24.04
N LYS A 549 -25.66 4.85 22.71
CA LYS A 549 -24.97 3.85 21.87
C LYS A 549 -23.47 4.05 21.97
N GLY A 550 -22.72 2.95 22.11
CA GLY A 550 -21.26 2.97 22.17
C GLY A 550 -20.70 1.56 22.28
N LEU A 551 -19.38 1.46 22.43
CA LEU A 551 -18.64 0.21 22.43
C LEU A 551 -18.95 -0.61 23.69
N GLY A 552 -19.61 -1.75 23.53
CA GLY A 552 -20.03 -2.60 24.66
C GLY A 552 -18.87 -3.22 25.46
N TRP A 553 -17.63 -3.10 24.98
CA TRP A 553 -16.40 -3.56 25.62
C TRP A 553 -15.56 -2.42 26.20
N PHE A 554 -15.90 -1.15 25.91
CA PHE A 554 -15.11 -0.01 26.36
C PHE A 554 -15.49 0.41 27.79
N PRO A 555 -14.52 0.58 28.71
CA PRO A 555 -14.78 0.89 30.12
C PRO A 555 -15.04 2.39 30.36
N TYR A 556 -16.19 2.89 29.88
CA TYR A 556 -16.60 4.29 29.99
C TYR A 556 -16.51 4.86 31.41
N GLU A 557 -16.94 4.09 32.43
CA GLU A 557 -16.93 4.53 33.83
C GLU A 557 -15.52 4.71 34.41
N LYS A 558 -14.51 4.07 33.81
CA LYS A 558 -13.09 4.26 34.17
C LYS A 558 -12.39 5.30 33.30
N GLY A 559 -13.04 5.78 32.25
CA GLY A 559 -12.44 6.69 31.26
C GLY A 559 -11.36 6.03 30.39
N GLY A 560 -11.38 4.70 30.24
CA GLY A 560 -10.39 3.93 29.45
C GLY A 560 -9.84 2.69 30.17
N PHE A 561 -8.96 1.96 29.47
CA PHE A 561 -8.30 0.77 29.98
C PHE A 561 -7.10 1.10 30.86
N ASP A 562 -6.80 0.22 31.83
CA ASP A 562 -5.63 0.33 32.70
C ASP A 562 -4.31 0.16 31.92
N ILE A 563 -4.29 -0.75 30.95
CA ILE A 563 -3.15 -1.05 30.06
C ILE A 563 -3.67 -1.16 28.62
N VAL A 564 -3.03 -0.46 27.69
CA VAL A 564 -3.25 -0.59 26.24
C VAL A 564 -1.95 -1.04 25.60
N LEU A 565 -2.02 -2.04 24.72
CA LEU A 565 -0.88 -2.61 24.01
C LEU A 565 -1.02 -2.30 22.51
N ASP A 566 0.10 -1.94 21.91
CA ASP A 566 0.28 -1.84 20.47
C ASP A 566 1.55 -2.62 20.11
N LYS A 567 1.36 -3.68 19.30
CA LYS A 567 2.47 -4.43 18.71
C LYS A 567 2.48 -4.26 17.20
N GLY A 568 2.90 -3.08 16.74
CA GLY A 568 3.10 -2.80 15.32
C GLY A 568 1.84 -2.33 14.60
N THR A 569 0.73 -2.07 15.32
CA THR A 569 -0.43 -1.39 14.74
C THR A 569 -0.04 0.01 14.29
N PHE A 570 0.69 0.76 15.12
CA PHE A 570 1.19 2.07 14.70
C PHE A 570 2.13 1.99 13.50
N ASP A 571 2.95 0.93 13.39
CA ASP A 571 3.81 0.71 12.22
C ASP A 571 3.00 0.48 10.95
N ALA A 572 2.01 -0.40 11.00
CA ALA A 572 1.11 -0.67 9.89
C ALA A 572 0.36 0.60 9.45
N VAL A 573 -0.16 1.37 10.41
CA VAL A 573 -0.82 2.65 10.16
C VAL A 573 0.13 3.68 9.56
N SER A 574 1.41 3.68 9.97
CA SER A 574 2.44 4.61 9.49
C SER A 574 2.85 4.38 8.04
N LEU A 575 2.57 3.19 7.48
CA LEU A 575 2.81 2.87 6.06
C LEU A 575 1.71 3.40 5.14
N SER A 576 0.58 3.85 5.67
CA SER A 576 -0.51 4.40 4.86
C SER A 576 -0.19 5.82 4.37
N ASP A 577 -0.42 6.05 3.08
CA ASP A 577 -0.36 7.38 2.44
C ASP A 577 -1.71 8.13 2.52
N GLU A 578 -2.71 7.54 3.18
CA GLU A 578 -4.02 8.17 3.32
C GLU A 578 -3.96 9.45 4.15
N VAL A 579 -4.72 10.45 3.72
CA VAL A 579 -4.86 11.74 4.39
C VAL A 579 -6.32 12.02 4.72
N VAL A 580 -6.54 12.68 5.85
CA VAL A 580 -7.86 13.03 6.39
C VAL A 580 -7.93 14.51 6.71
N ASP A 581 -9.09 15.09 6.46
CA ASP A 581 -9.38 16.49 6.77
C ASP A 581 -9.50 16.67 8.29
N ASP A 582 -8.57 17.42 8.89
CA ASP A 582 -8.49 17.66 10.34
C ASP A 582 -9.54 18.69 10.84
N GLY A 583 -10.46 19.12 9.97
CA GLY A 583 -11.48 20.14 10.27
C GLY A 583 -10.94 21.54 10.57
N SER A 584 -9.63 21.67 10.79
CA SER A 584 -8.93 22.92 11.06
C SER A 584 -8.71 23.72 9.78
N LYS A 585 -8.93 25.04 9.84
CA LYS A 585 -8.73 25.95 8.71
C LYS A 585 -7.34 26.58 8.81
N GLY A 586 -6.48 26.29 7.85
CA GLY A 586 -5.18 26.94 7.71
C GLY A 586 -5.29 28.41 7.28
N PRO A 587 -4.16 29.13 7.22
CA PRO A 587 -4.12 30.52 6.77
C PRO A 587 -4.75 30.64 5.37
N GLY A 588 -5.85 31.39 5.26
CA GLY A 588 -6.62 31.52 4.00
C GLY A 588 -7.85 30.61 3.88
N GLY A 589 -8.29 29.96 4.97
CA GLY A 589 -9.60 29.29 5.03
C GLY A 589 -9.67 27.88 4.42
N LYS A 590 -8.53 27.30 4.02
CA LYS A 590 -8.43 25.93 3.50
C LYS A 590 -8.31 24.92 4.64
N THR A 591 -9.03 23.81 4.54
CA THR A 591 -8.95 22.70 5.50
C THR A 591 -7.53 22.10 5.49
N VAL A 592 -6.95 21.86 6.66
CA VAL A 592 -5.66 21.18 6.81
C VAL A 592 -5.88 19.67 6.66
N GLN A 593 -5.10 19.04 5.79
CA GLN A 593 -5.06 17.59 5.63
C GLN A 593 -3.86 17.03 6.37
N ARG A 594 -4.08 15.97 7.14
CA ARG A 594 -3.05 15.26 7.91
C ARG A 594 -3.03 13.80 7.51
N ARG A 595 -1.87 13.15 7.60
CA ARG A 595 -1.79 11.70 7.39
C ARG A 595 -2.62 10.98 8.44
N VAL A 596 -3.23 9.85 8.08
CA VAL A 596 -4.06 9.08 9.00
C VAL A 596 -3.26 8.62 10.24
N CYS A 597 -1.96 8.35 10.09
CA CYS A 597 -1.06 8.03 11.20
C CYS A 597 -0.91 9.16 12.23
N GLU A 598 -1.10 10.42 11.85
CA GLU A 598 -1.04 11.56 12.78
C GLU A 598 -2.22 11.59 13.77
N ARG A 599 -3.34 10.93 13.43
CA ARG A 599 -4.50 10.81 14.34
C ARG A 599 -4.34 9.68 15.35
N TYR A 600 -3.56 8.66 15.02
CA TYR A 600 -3.47 7.43 15.79
C TYR A 600 -3.03 7.65 17.25
N PRO A 601 -1.95 8.42 17.56
CA PRO A 601 -1.53 8.65 18.94
C PRO A 601 -2.61 9.31 19.80
N GLY A 602 -3.40 10.22 19.23
CA GLY A 602 -4.52 10.87 19.91
C GLY A 602 -5.65 9.89 20.25
N ILE A 603 -5.96 8.96 19.34
CA ILE A 603 -6.97 7.91 19.56
C ILE A 603 -6.46 6.93 20.62
N ALA A 604 -5.23 6.43 20.48
CA ALA A 604 -4.62 5.50 21.44
C ALA A 604 -4.55 6.09 22.85
N THR A 605 -4.19 7.38 22.98
CA THR A 605 -4.18 8.08 24.28
C THR A 605 -5.56 8.07 24.95
N ARG A 606 -6.64 8.29 24.17
CA ARG A 606 -8.01 8.31 24.69
C ARG A 606 -8.49 6.94 25.16
N LEU A 607 -7.91 5.85 24.66
CA LEU A 607 -8.22 4.49 25.09
C LEU A 607 -7.61 4.14 26.46
N VAL A 608 -6.56 4.84 26.87
CA VAL A 608 -5.86 4.64 28.15
C VAL A 608 -6.51 5.50 29.21
N ARG A 609 -6.95 4.97 30.35
CA ARG A 609 -7.47 5.84 31.42
C ARG A 609 -6.39 6.77 31.98
N LYS A 610 -6.78 7.87 32.62
CA LYS A 610 -5.84 8.72 33.37
C LYS A 610 -5.05 7.89 34.40
N GLY A 611 -3.73 8.03 34.39
CA GLY A 611 -2.80 7.24 35.20
C GLY A 611 -2.54 5.81 34.73
N GLY A 612 -3.19 5.36 33.65
CA GLY A 612 -2.96 4.08 32.97
C GLY A 612 -1.78 4.13 32.01
N PHE A 613 -1.52 3.01 31.32
CA PHE A 613 -0.32 2.79 30.53
C PHE A 613 -0.62 2.43 29.08
N LEU A 614 0.21 2.93 28.16
CA LEU A 614 0.27 2.52 26.76
C LEU A 614 1.64 1.90 26.50
N VAL A 615 1.70 0.69 25.96
CA VAL A 615 2.95 0.02 25.59
C VAL A 615 2.98 -0.14 24.08
N VAL A 616 3.92 0.53 23.41
CA VAL A 616 4.04 0.53 21.95
C VAL A 616 5.34 -0.14 21.55
N THR A 617 5.24 -1.17 20.70
CA THR A 617 6.38 -1.85 20.07
C THR A 617 6.43 -1.49 18.60
N SER A 618 7.60 -1.09 18.10
CA SER A 618 7.81 -0.63 16.73
C SER A 618 9.11 -1.15 16.11
N CYS A 619 9.06 -1.54 14.82
CA CYS A 619 10.24 -1.78 13.97
C CYS A 619 10.49 -0.68 12.93
N ASN A 620 9.52 0.21 12.70
CA ASN A 620 9.64 1.26 11.68
C ASN A 620 10.16 2.59 12.23
N TRP A 621 10.10 2.79 13.54
CA TRP A 621 10.51 4.03 14.20
C TRP A 621 11.59 3.77 15.25
N THR A 622 12.54 4.70 15.34
CA THR A 622 13.47 4.71 16.47
C THR A 622 12.74 5.07 17.76
N GLU A 623 13.35 4.77 18.91
CA GLU A 623 12.76 5.07 20.21
C GLU A 623 12.42 6.57 20.36
N ASP A 624 13.34 7.45 19.97
CA ASP A 624 13.16 8.90 20.03
C ASP A 624 12.02 9.39 19.12
N GLU A 625 11.89 8.80 17.93
CA GLU A 625 10.79 9.12 17.02
C GLU A 625 9.46 8.65 17.60
N LEU A 626 9.42 7.45 18.18
CA LEU A 626 8.22 6.92 18.82
C LEU A 626 7.79 7.78 20.02
N ILE A 627 8.75 8.24 20.84
CA ILE A 627 8.48 9.18 21.93
C ILE A 627 7.88 10.49 21.39
N ARG A 628 8.43 11.04 20.30
CA ARG A 628 7.91 12.27 19.68
C ARG A 628 6.49 12.09 19.17
N TRP A 629 6.18 10.95 18.55
CA TRP A 629 4.84 10.66 18.04
C TRP A 629 3.77 10.66 19.14
N PHE A 630 4.07 10.08 20.30
CA PHE A 630 3.09 9.91 21.38
C PHE A 630 3.11 11.02 22.44
N THR A 631 4.15 11.86 22.49
CA THR A 631 4.27 12.93 23.49
C THR A 631 4.34 14.35 22.90
N GLY A 632 4.61 14.50 21.61
CA GLY A 632 4.78 15.79 20.95
C GLY A 632 6.10 16.51 21.23
N CYS A 633 6.98 15.97 22.10
CA CYS A 633 8.28 16.54 22.45
C CYS A 633 9.41 15.52 22.24
N ALA A 634 10.65 16.00 22.09
CA ALA A 634 11.85 15.16 22.07
C ALA A 634 12.49 15.15 23.47
N GLY A 635 12.67 13.97 24.07
CA GLY A 635 13.43 13.79 25.32
C GLY A 635 12.59 13.50 26.57
N GLU A 636 13.29 13.15 27.66
CA GLU A 636 12.74 12.58 28.92
C GLU A 636 12.00 13.59 29.81
N GLU A 637 12.19 14.89 29.61
CA GLU A 637 11.54 15.93 30.40
C GLU A 637 10.43 16.65 29.61
N ALA A 638 9.24 16.05 29.54
CA ALA A 638 8.03 16.76 29.14
C ALA A 638 7.56 17.72 30.27
N LYS A 639 8.26 18.82 30.51
CA LYS A 639 7.76 19.93 31.35
C LYS A 639 6.85 20.83 30.52
N ASP A 640 5.61 20.41 30.30
CA ASP A 640 4.54 21.37 30.02
C ASP A 640 3.95 21.85 31.35
N GLU A 641 4.33 23.08 31.70
CA GLU A 641 3.90 23.85 32.87
C GLU A 641 2.38 24.16 32.86
N ASN A 642 1.65 23.77 31.80
CA ASN A 642 0.24 24.12 31.57
C ASN A 642 -0.79 23.01 31.89
N GLY A 643 -0.39 21.83 32.33
CA GLY A 643 -1.35 20.85 32.90
C GLY A 643 -2.31 20.18 31.90
N GLU A 644 -1.93 20.03 30.62
CA GLU A 644 -2.74 19.32 29.63
C GLU A 644 -2.63 17.78 29.75
N ASP A 645 -3.69 17.09 29.32
CA ASP A 645 -3.85 15.64 29.30
C ASP A 645 -2.98 15.03 28.18
N GLY A 646 -2.03 14.17 28.55
CA GLY A 646 -1.04 13.64 27.62
C GLY A 646 -0.23 12.47 28.18
N LEU A 647 0.55 11.84 27.31
CA LEU A 647 1.44 10.73 27.62
C LEU A 647 2.84 11.22 27.98
N TYR A 648 3.51 10.52 28.89
CA TYR A 648 4.94 10.69 29.15
C TYR A 648 5.62 9.32 29.27
N VAL A 649 6.91 9.26 28.97
CA VAL A 649 7.68 8.01 29.05
C VAL A 649 7.76 7.56 30.50
N TRP A 650 7.41 6.29 30.74
CA TRP A 650 7.47 5.66 32.06
C TRP A 650 8.54 4.56 32.13
N GLY A 651 8.72 3.80 31.06
CA GLY A 651 9.72 2.72 31.02
C GLY A 651 10.00 2.25 29.61
N ARG A 652 11.04 1.43 29.46
CA ARG A 652 11.53 0.91 28.18
C ARG A 652 11.84 -0.58 28.30
N VAL A 653 11.76 -1.29 27.17
CA VAL A 653 12.20 -2.69 27.08
C VAL A 653 13.47 -2.74 26.24
N GLU A 654 14.50 -3.40 26.75
CA GLU A 654 15.79 -3.49 26.05
C GLU A 654 15.81 -4.59 24.97
N TYR A 655 16.37 -4.23 23.82
CA TYR A 655 16.62 -5.14 22.69
C TYR A 655 18.11 -5.15 22.34
N PRO A 656 18.63 -6.24 21.73
CA PRO A 656 20.01 -6.26 21.24
C PRO A 656 20.25 -5.11 20.26
N LYS A 657 21.28 -4.30 20.53
CA LYS A 657 21.69 -3.19 19.68
C LYS A 657 22.85 -3.61 18.79
N PHE A 658 22.82 -3.21 17.52
CA PHE A 658 23.91 -3.40 16.58
C PHE A 658 24.58 -2.06 16.27
N ARG A 659 25.91 -2.08 16.13
CA ARG A 659 26.70 -0.87 15.88
C ARG A 659 27.43 -0.99 14.55
N PHE A 660 27.17 -0.04 13.63
CA PHE A 660 27.83 0.01 12.34
C PHE A 660 28.21 1.46 11.99
N GLY A 661 29.46 1.69 11.61
CA GLY A 661 29.93 3.01 11.17
C GLY A 661 29.85 4.14 12.22
N GLY A 662 29.80 3.83 13.52
CA GLY A 662 29.66 4.81 14.59
C GLY A 662 28.21 5.13 14.99
N HIS A 663 27.23 4.56 14.29
CA HIS A 663 25.80 4.63 14.62
C HIS A 663 25.36 3.33 15.31
N GLU A 664 24.51 3.46 16.32
CA GLU A 664 23.90 2.36 17.06
C GLU A 664 22.43 2.25 16.65
N GLY A 665 21.98 1.06 16.27
CA GLY A 665 20.62 0.78 15.83
C GLY A 665 20.04 -0.45 16.52
N GLN A 666 18.72 -0.55 16.54
CA GLN A 666 17.98 -1.70 17.06
C GLN A 666 16.91 -2.10 16.04
N GLY A 667 16.64 -3.40 15.90
CA GLY A 667 15.63 -3.89 14.94
C GLY A 667 14.19 -3.62 15.39
N VAL A 668 13.99 -3.52 16.72
CA VAL A 668 12.71 -3.22 17.38
C VAL A 668 12.96 -2.34 18.59
N CYS A 669 12.01 -1.47 18.91
CA CYS A 669 11.95 -0.74 20.16
C CYS A 669 10.58 -0.92 20.84
N THR A 670 10.55 -0.92 22.18
CA THR A 670 9.30 -0.87 22.93
C THR A 670 9.37 0.19 24.02
N VAL A 671 8.41 1.12 23.97
CA VAL A 671 8.29 2.22 24.93
C VAL A 671 6.98 2.09 25.69
N CYS A 672 7.05 2.19 27.02
CA CYS A 672 5.90 2.27 27.89
C CYS A 672 5.66 3.71 28.29
N PHE A 673 4.50 4.24 27.90
CA PHE A 673 4.02 5.55 28.27
C PHE A 673 2.99 5.46 29.40
N ARG A 674 2.93 6.49 30.23
CA ARG A 674 1.87 6.67 31.23
C ARG A 674 1.06 7.92 30.90
N ARG A 675 -0.27 7.80 30.92
CA ARG A 675 -1.16 8.97 30.78
C ARG A 675 -1.18 9.75 32.07
N ARG A 676 -1.07 11.08 32.01
CA ARG A 676 -1.11 11.95 33.19
C ARG A 676 -2.39 11.70 34.01
N GLY A 677 -2.22 11.60 35.33
CA GLY A 677 -3.32 11.48 36.27
C GLY A 677 -3.94 12.85 36.58
N GLU A 678 -5.14 12.86 37.17
CA GLU A 678 -5.64 14.08 37.79
C GLU A 678 -4.74 14.44 38.98
N LYS A 679 -4.35 15.71 39.11
CA LYS A 679 -3.70 16.17 40.34
C LYS A 679 -4.68 15.90 41.50
N PRO A 680 -4.23 15.27 42.59
CA PRO A 680 -5.09 14.93 43.73
C PRO A 680 -5.76 16.15 44.36
#